data_AF-A0A364N1W3-F1
#
_entry.id   AF-A0A364N1W3-F1
#
_cell.length_a   1.000
_cell.length_b   1.000
_cell.length_c   1.000
_cell.angle_alpha   90.00
_cell.angle_beta   90.00
_cell.angle_gamma   90.00
#
_symmetry.space_group_name_H-M   'P 1'
#
loop_
_entity.id
_entity.type
_entity.pdbx_description
1 polymer ?
#
loop_
_entity_poly.entity_id
_entity_poly.type
_entity_poly.pdbx_seq_one_letter_code
_entity_poly.pdbx_strand_id
1 'polypeptide(L)'
;MKFTSALGALGASSLLFSGAGAVELDISSPDSIKQAAKALSVNLRSYYTGDRPGDVPGNLPDPYYWWECGAMFNAFIDYWYYTGDDQYNKITTQALQHQMGDDGTFMPSNQSKTLGNDDQAFWGMAALSAAENKLPDLPDGQPSWLSLAQAVFNTQYKRWDETTCGGGLRWQIYTFNNGYNYKNTISNGCFFNIAARLYKYLGNDTYADWAEKAWDWELSVGLMSPDYHYYDGTDDTQNCSSINHIQWTYNAGIHMAGAAAMWNVTQNDKWRTRVQGVIDGVGVFFKDNVMTEVACENNGKCDVDQRSFKAYLSRFMAYTAAVAPWSRELIDPYLQASAKAAAAQCTGGANQTSCGLRWIDNGVNDGSFGVGEQMSAMEIIQSLLYPSTDGPATKERGGISKSNPNAGNDATDPTTVTFDTVTTGDKAEEDILLAKRIISAAERHDVPALNILLKDGSANVQDPTATVATSPLHAAIASCGKAEEGKEAGEDAILTVETLLQNGAIWNDLNKEDETPGCIALSLGQKKIYEMMVEAGVRAEILFARLEALGMGDSAEVEEAEEDDEIREEQPAAKKQKVSEEDAKAVEQVVEEQVLDDVSLDNRAYLKSQLRYQPGILLDESDNAVMMDWETQIMQRHAETLIPKAGLRTMNVGHGMGIVDTAILTHDPSEHHIIEAHPQVHQRLREQGWYDKPNVKIHEGRWQDILPKLIEQGVVLDAIYYDTFAEDYKALKEFFAEYVVALLAKDGKFGWYNGLGADRQICYDVYTKVAEMDLYEAGFDTEWEDINVPSGLHGSDQWKGTRRPYWTIDVYRLPVNTFVK
;
A
#
# COMPACT_ATOMS: atom_id res chain seq x y z
N MET A 1 59.21 -54.85 28.95
CA MET A 1 58.84 -56.15 28.33
C MET A 1 57.36 -56.42 28.62
N LYS A 2 56.70 -57.15 27.72
CA LYS A 2 55.26 -57.30 27.45
C LYS A 2 54.31 -57.68 28.63
N PHE A 3 53.00 -57.51 28.30
CA PHE A 3 51.75 -58.14 28.82
C PHE A 3 51.14 -57.45 30.06
N THR A 4 49.84 -57.22 30.23
CA THR A 4 48.56 -57.94 29.91
C THR A 4 47.39 -56.93 30.02
N SER A 5 46.38 -56.89 29.12
CA SER A 5 45.09 -57.62 29.12
C SER A 5 44.02 -57.20 30.14
N ALA A 6 42.85 -56.84 29.59
CA ALA A 6 41.48 -57.26 29.97
C ALA A 6 40.54 -56.35 30.81
N LEU A 7 39.48 -55.90 30.11
CA LEU A 7 38.04 -55.99 30.39
C LEU A 7 37.36 -55.26 31.58
N GLY A 8 36.25 -54.59 31.22
CA GLY A 8 35.07 -54.27 32.06
C GLY A 8 34.84 -52.76 32.16
N ALA A 9 33.72 -52.14 31.77
CA ALA A 9 32.38 -52.64 31.47
C ALA A 9 31.67 -51.68 30.51
N LEU A 10 30.86 -52.26 29.62
CA LEU A 10 29.83 -51.58 28.83
C LEU A 10 28.75 -51.05 29.78
N GLY A 11 28.51 -49.74 29.74
CA GLY A 11 27.33 -49.07 30.25
C GLY A 11 26.89 -48.04 29.23
N ALA A 12 25.77 -48.32 28.55
CA ALA A 12 25.22 -47.53 27.48
C ALA A 12 24.80 -46.12 27.95
N SER A 13 25.34 -45.10 27.28
CA SER A 13 24.68 -43.80 27.13
C SER A 13 24.71 -43.45 25.65
N SER A 14 23.77 -44.03 24.90
CA SER A 14 23.39 -43.53 23.58
C SER A 14 22.55 -42.27 23.78
N LEU A 15 23.21 -41.15 24.08
CA LEU A 15 22.65 -39.83 23.81
C LEU A 15 22.67 -39.65 22.30
N LEU A 16 21.53 -39.98 21.66
CA LEU A 16 21.19 -39.51 20.33
C LEU A 16 21.08 -37.98 20.38
N PHE A 17 22.20 -37.30 20.22
CA PHE A 17 22.19 -35.96 19.67
C PHE A 17 21.95 -36.10 18.16
N SER A 18 20.68 -36.12 17.76
CA SER A 18 20.31 -35.76 16.38
C SER A 18 20.61 -34.27 16.24
N GLY A 19 21.79 -33.94 15.72
CA GLY A 19 22.06 -32.58 15.26
C GLY A 19 21.07 -32.26 14.15
N ALA A 20 20.21 -31.27 14.37
CA ALA A 20 19.33 -30.71 13.35
C ALA A 20 20.22 -30.00 12.31
N GLY A 21 20.55 -30.73 11.24
CA GLY A 21 21.10 -30.17 10.01
C GLY A 21 19.97 -29.64 9.13
N ALA A 22 20.34 -28.88 8.10
CA ALA A 22 19.48 -28.37 7.04
C ALA A 22 18.41 -29.37 6.55
N VAL A 23 17.34 -28.88 5.93
CA VAL A 23 16.33 -29.73 5.28
C VAL A 23 16.99 -30.55 4.17
N GLU A 24 17.29 -31.82 4.43
CA GLU A 24 17.83 -32.75 3.43
C GLU A 24 16.74 -33.18 2.46
N LEU A 25 16.99 -33.02 1.16
CA LEU A 25 16.03 -33.37 0.10
C LEU A 25 16.69 -34.24 -0.99
N ASP A 26 16.26 -35.50 -1.06
CA ASP A 26 16.44 -36.36 -2.22
C ASP A 26 15.16 -36.38 -3.06
N ILE A 27 15.17 -35.61 -4.16
CA ILE A 27 14.01 -35.48 -5.06
C ILE A 27 13.61 -36.79 -5.77
N SER A 28 14.44 -37.83 -5.71
CA SER A 28 14.13 -39.14 -6.30
C SER A 28 13.39 -40.08 -5.34
N SER A 29 13.30 -39.69 -4.06
CA SER A 29 12.69 -40.48 -3.00
C SER A 29 11.41 -39.81 -2.50
N PRO A 30 10.21 -40.37 -2.78
CA PRO A 30 8.96 -39.87 -2.23
C PRO A 30 8.95 -39.75 -0.71
N ASP A 31 9.63 -40.68 -0.01
CA ASP A 31 9.76 -40.63 1.44
C ASP A 31 10.63 -39.45 1.91
N SER A 32 11.71 -39.12 1.19
CA SER A 32 12.53 -37.94 1.49
C SER A 32 11.75 -36.65 1.25
N ILE A 33 11.00 -36.56 0.15
CA ILE A 33 10.16 -35.40 -0.14
C ILE A 33 9.08 -35.21 0.93
N LYS A 34 8.41 -36.29 1.35
CA LYS A 34 7.41 -36.25 2.44
C LYS A 34 8.03 -35.82 3.78
N GLN A 35 9.24 -36.29 4.09
CA GLN A 35 9.95 -35.88 5.32
C GLN A 35 10.34 -34.40 5.29
N ALA A 36 10.85 -33.90 4.16
CA ALA A 36 11.16 -32.49 3.98
C ALA A 36 9.90 -31.62 4.08
N ALA A 37 8.82 -31.98 3.36
CA ALA A 37 7.53 -31.28 3.43
C ALA A 37 6.99 -31.25 4.86
N LYS A 38 7.09 -32.35 5.61
CA LYS A 38 6.67 -32.41 7.03
C LYS A 38 7.47 -31.49 7.94
N ALA A 39 8.78 -31.37 7.71
CA ALA A 39 9.60 -30.44 8.48
C ALA A 39 9.18 -28.99 8.24
N LEU A 40 8.91 -28.63 6.97
CA LEU A 40 8.46 -27.29 6.60
C LEU A 40 7.03 -27.00 7.04
N SER A 41 6.13 -27.99 7.02
CA SER A 41 4.75 -27.82 7.48
C SER A 41 4.68 -27.47 8.97
N VAL A 42 5.60 -28.00 9.79
CA VAL A 42 5.73 -27.64 11.20
C VAL A 42 6.15 -26.17 11.36
N ASN A 43 7.08 -25.70 10.53
CA ASN A 43 7.52 -24.29 10.54
C ASN A 43 6.37 -23.37 10.12
N LEU A 44 5.70 -23.65 9.00
CA LEU A 44 4.55 -22.87 8.53
C LEU A 44 3.43 -22.84 9.59
N ARG A 45 3.08 -24.01 10.15
CA ARG A 45 2.07 -24.12 11.21
C ARG A 45 2.44 -23.32 12.46
N SER A 46 3.72 -23.08 12.74
CA SER A 46 4.14 -22.36 13.95
C SER A 46 3.67 -20.89 13.98
N TYR A 47 3.44 -20.29 12.81
CA TYR A 47 2.92 -18.92 12.67
C TYR A 47 1.43 -18.81 12.92
N TYR A 48 0.67 -19.90 12.76
CA TYR A 48 -0.78 -19.88 12.95
C TYR A 48 -1.16 -19.97 14.43
N THR A 49 -1.93 -18.98 14.88
CA THR A 49 -2.44 -18.89 16.25
C THR A 49 -3.96 -19.04 16.35
N GLY A 50 -4.70 -18.95 15.23
CA GLY A 50 -6.17 -18.94 15.21
C GLY A 50 -6.88 -20.16 15.80
N ASP A 51 -6.19 -21.26 16.11
CA ASP A 51 -6.76 -22.40 16.85
C ASP A 51 -6.58 -22.33 18.38
N ARG A 52 -5.96 -21.27 18.90
CA ARG A 52 -5.82 -21.02 20.34
C ARG A 52 -7.13 -20.47 20.92
N PRO A 53 -7.47 -20.80 22.17
CA PRO A 53 -8.62 -20.19 22.84
C PRO A 53 -8.48 -18.67 22.92
N GLY A 54 -9.46 -17.94 22.36
CA GLY A 54 -9.48 -16.47 22.33
C GLY A 54 -9.04 -15.84 21.01
N ASP A 55 -8.38 -16.61 20.13
CA ASP A 55 -8.02 -16.15 18.78
C ASP A 55 -9.15 -16.48 17.78
N VAL A 56 -9.01 -15.97 16.54
CA VAL A 56 -9.99 -16.12 15.45
C VAL A 56 -9.53 -17.21 14.47
N PRO A 57 -10.25 -18.34 14.34
CA PRO A 57 -9.89 -19.37 13.37
C PRO A 57 -9.89 -18.83 11.93
N GLY A 58 -8.83 -19.11 11.17
CA GLY A 58 -8.69 -18.58 9.81
C GLY A 58 -8.13 -17.16 9.71
N ASN A 59 -7.61 -16.60 10.81
CA ASN A 59 -6.76 -15.42 10.78
C ASN A 59 -5.32 -15.77 11.18
N LEU A 60 -4.37 -15.18 10.46
CA LEU A 60 -2.97 -15.11 10.89
C LEU A 60 -2.76 -13.85 11.74
N PRO A 61 -1.77 -13.83 12.65
CA PRO A 61 -1.39 -12.62 13.35
C PRO A 61 -0.76 -11.60 12.37
N ASP A 62 -0.68 -10.33 12.79
CA ASP A 62 0.04 -9.30 12.03
C ASP A 62 1.47 -9.79 11.66
N PRO A 63 1.98 -9.45 10.45
CA PRO A 63 1.42 -8.50 9.48
C PRO A 63 0.63 -9.16 8.33
N TYR A 64 0.16 -10.40 8.49
CA TYR A 64 -0.41 -11.17 7.38
C TYR A 64 -1.88 -10.82 7.11
N TYR A 65 -2.22 -10.61 5.85
CA TYR A 65 -3.60 -10.34 5.44
C TYR A 65 -4.46 -11.60 5.45
N TRP A 66 -5.77 -11.40 5.48
CA TRP A 66 -6.77 -12.46 5.61
C TRP A 66 -6.69 -13.51 4.49
N TRP A 67 -6.44 -13.08 3.26
CA TRP A 67 -6.32 -13.96 2.10
C TRP A 67 -5.14 -14.92 2.18
N GLU A 68 -4.00 -14.47 2.74
CA GLU A 68 -2.79 -15.29 2.86
C GLU A 68 -3.04 -16.47 3.82
N CYS A 69 -3.91 -16.30 4.82
CA CYS A 69 -4.36 -17.39 5.67
C CYS A 69 -5.16 -18.44 4.88
N GLY A 70 -6.06 -18.00 3.99
CA GLY A 70 -6.78 -18.88 3.07
C GLY A 70 -5.82 -19.65 2.14
N ALA A 71 -4.79 -18.96 1.63
CA ALA A 71 -3.75 -19.55 0.80
C ALA A 71 -2.87 -20.58 1.55
N MET A 72 -2.56 -20.30 2.82
CA MET A 72 -1.87 -21.22 3.74
C MET A 72 -2.70 -22.48 4.00
N PHE A 73 -4.01 -22.35 4.21
CA PHE A 73 -4.87 -23.51 4.40
C PHE A 73 -5.04 -24.34 3.14
N ASN A 74 -5.02 -23.73 1.95
CA ASN A 74 -4.90 -24.48 0.70
C ASN A 74 -3.59 -25.29 0.66
N ALA A 75 -2.48 -24.72 1.13
CA ALA A 75 -1.20 -25.43 1.21
C ALA A 75 -1.26 -26.67 2.12
N PHE A 76 -2.02 -26.61 3.22
CA PHE A 76 -2.26 -27.76 4.09
C PHE A 76 -3.19 -28.82 3.48
N ILE A 77 -4.17 -28.41 2.67
CA ILE A 77 -5.01 -29.33 1.90
C ILE A 77 -4.15 -30.13 0.93
N ASP A 78 -3.25 -29.46 0.21
CA ASP A 78 -2.32 -30.10 -0.72
C ASP A 78 -1.27 -30.94 0.02
N TYR A 79 -0.77 -30.49 1.17
CA TYR A 79 0.12 -31.28 2.03
C TYR A 79 -0.52 -32.61 2.42
N TRP A 80 -1.77 -32.60 2.90
CA TRP A 80 -2.49 -33.82 3.24
C TRP A 80 -2.66 -34.72 2.01
N TYR A 81 -3.07 -34.13 0.87
CA TYR A 81 -3.28 -34.86 -0.37
C TYR A 81 -2.02 -35.58 -0.87
N TYR A 82 -0.87 -34.90 -0.87
CA TYR A 82 0.39 -35.45 -1.35
C TYR A 82 1.06 -36.41 -0.36
N THR A 83 0.99 -36.13 0.93
CA THR A 83 1.75 -36.88 1.94
C THR A 83 0.93 -38.01 2.57
N GLY A 84 -0.39 -37.83 2.69
CA GLY A 84 -1.30 -38.65 3.48
C GLY A 84 -1.33 -38.30 4.98
N ASP A 85 -0.61 -37.26 5.41
CA ASP A 85 -0.56 -36.80 6.80
C ASP A 85 -1.74 -35.85 7.09
N ASP A 86 -2.64 -36.27 7.99
CA ASP A 86 -3.91 -35.58 8.28
C ASP A 86 -3.85 -34.63 9.47
N GLN A 87 -2.66 -34.38 10.04
CA GLN A 87 -2.50 -33.63 11.29
C GLN A 87 -3.11 -32.21 11.26
N TYR A 88 -3.21 -31.58 10.09
CA TYR A 88 -3.77 -30.22 9.93
C TYR A 88 -5.20 -30.19 9.39
N ASN A 89 -5.81 -31.34 9.07
CA ASN A 89 -7.15 -31.37 8.45
C ASN A 89 -8.21 -30.75 9.37
N LYS A 90 -8.10 -30.97 10.68
CA LYS A 90 -9.06 -30.42 11.66
C LYS A 90 -9.00 -28.89 11.75
N ILE A 91 -7.79 -28.32 11.85
CA ILE A 91 -7.62 -26.86 11.92
C ILE A 91 -7.98 -26.20 10.58
N THR A 92 -7.70 -26.88 9.47
CA THR A 92 -8.09 -26.45 8.12
C THR A 92 -9.61 -26.38 8.00
N THR A 93 -10.30 -27.46 8.36
CA THR A 93 -11.78 -27.50 8.35
C THR A 93 -12.36 -26.40 9.25
N GLN A 94 -11.80 -26.22 10.45
CA GLN A 94 -12.25 -25.17 11.38
C GLN A 94 -12.08 -23.76 10.80
N ALA A 95 -10.94 -23.47 10.18
CA ALA A 95 -10.65 -22.16 9.61
C ALA A 95 -11.54 -21.84 8.41
N LEU A 96 -11.63 -22.73 7.40
CA LEU A 96 -12.52 -22.52 6.26
C LEU A 96 -13.98 -22.40 6.71
N GLN A 97 -14.40 -23.18 7.71
CA GLN A 97 -15.75 -23.11 8.24
C GLN A 97 -16.04 -21.77 8.94
N HIS A 98 -15.07 -21.24 9.68
CA HIS A 98 -15.22 -19.98 10.40
C HIS A 98 -15.27 -18.78 9.46
N GLN A 99 -14.51 -18.83 8.36
CA GLN A 99 -14.33 -17.70 7.44
C GLN A 99 -15.33 -17.66 6.28
N MET A 100 -16.24 -18.64 6.16
CA MET A 100 -17.19 -18.68 5.05
C MET A 100 -18.25 -17.56 5.06
N GLY A 101 -18.39 -16.82 6.17
CA GLY A 101 -19.43 -15.81 6.35
C GLY A 101 -20.83 -16.41 6.58
N ASP A 102 -21.80 -15.59 6.98
CA ASP A 102 -23.15 -16.04 7.32
C ASP A 102 -23.93 -16.62 6.12
N ASP A 103 -23.56 -16.21 4.90
CA ASP A 103 -24.17 -16.62 3.64
C ASP A 103 -23.35 -17.69 2.88
N GLY A 104 -22.20 -18.11 3.41
CA GLY A 104 -21.35 -19.13 2.81
C GLY A 104 -20.66 -18.69 1.53
N THR A 105 -20.28 -17.41 1.43
CA THR A 105 -19.65 -16.82 0.22
C THR A 105 -18.18 -16.46 0.39
N PHE A 106 -17.58 -16.68 1.55
CA PHE A 106 -16.28 -16.12 1.93
C PHE A 106 -16.26 -14.59 1.86
N MET A 107 -17.37 -13.94 2.23
CA MET A 107 -17.44 -12.49 2.43
C MET A 107 -17.82 -12.15 3.88
N PRO A 108 -17.03 -12.58 4.89
CA PRO A 108 -17.32 -12.26 6.28
C PRO A 108 -17.26 -10.75 6.51
N SER A 109 -18.26 -10.19 7.19
CA SER A 109 -18.41 -8.74 7.42
C SER A 109 -17.18 -8.09 8.06
N ASN A 110 -16.50 -8.81 8.95
CA ASN A 110 -15.27 -8.34 9.62
C ASN A 110 -14.10 -8.09 8.67
N GLN A 111 -14.13 -8.61 7.44
CA GLN A 111 -13.06 -8.45 6.45
C GLN A 111 -13.38 -7.39 5.40
N SER A 112 -14.55 -6.72 5.47
CA SER A 112 -15.04 -5.84 4.40
C SER A 112 -14.05 -4.74 3.99
N LYS A 113 -13.27 -4.20 4.94
CA LYS A 113 -12.26 -3.14 4.70
C LYS A 113 -11.07 -3.56 3.86
N THR A 114 -10.82 -4.87 3.71
CA THR A 114 -9.67 -5.40 2.98
C THR A 114 -10.10 -6.48 1.99
N LEU A 115 -11.40 -6.60 1.69
CA LEU A 115 -11.93 -7.70 0.88
C LEU A 115 -11.94 -7.36 -0.62
N GLY A 116 -10.90 -7.80 -1.31
CA GLY A 116 -10.84 -7.88 -2.77
C GLY A 116 -11.49 -9.14 -3.34
N ASN A 117 -11.66 -9.13 -4.67
CA ASN A 117 -12.12 -10.30 -5.42
C ASN A 117 -11.07 -11.42 -5.39
N ASP A 118 -9.79 -11.06 -5.44
CA ASP A 118 -8.66 -11.94 -5.19
C ASP A 118 -8.68 -12.51 -3.78
N ASP A 119 -8.88 -11.70 -2.74
CA ASP A 119 -8.95 -12.18 -1.35
C ASP A 119 -10.00 -13.28 -1.19
N GLN A 120 -11.23 -12.99 -1.63
CA GLN A 120 -12.34 -13.94 -1.62
C GLN A 120 -12.00 -15.20 -2.43
N ALA A 121 -11.37 -15.03 -3.58
CA ALA A 121 -11.03 -16.14 -4.47
C ALA A 121 -9.95 -17.06 -3.91
N PHE A 122 -8.98 -16.58 -3.13
CA PHE A 122 -8.01 -17.48 -2.50
C PHE A 122 -8.68 -18.47 -1.53
N TRP A 123 -9.69 -18.03 -0.79
CA TRP A 123 -10.54 -18.90 0.02
C TRP A 123 -11.43 -19.82 -0.83
N GLY A 124 -12.04 -19.29 -1.89
CA GLY A 124 -12.81 -20.09 -2.86
C GLY A 124 -11.98 -21.19 -3.50
N MET A 125 -10.73 -20.90 -3.87
CA MET A 125 -9.77 -21.86 -4.41
C MET A 125 -9.32 -22.89 -3.36
N ALA A 126 -9.20 -22.52 -2.09
CA ALA A 126 -8.94 -23.46 -1.00
C ALA A 126 -10.11 -24.45 -0.86
N ALA A 127 -11.36 -23.97 -0.88
CA ALA A 127 -12.54 -24.83 -0.87
C ALA A 127 -12.62 -25.71 -2.13
N LEU A 128 -12.26 -25.18 -3.30
CA LEU A 128 -12.21 -25.96 -4.54
C LEU A 128 -11.14 -27.06 -4.48
N SER A 129 -9.95 -26.76 -3.94
CA SER A 129 -8.91 -27.76 -3.68
C SER A 129 -9.38 -28.81 -2.67
N ALA A 130 -10.11 -28.43 -1.62
CA ALA A 130 -10.71 -29.39 -0.68
C ALA A 130 -11.67 -30.36 -1.37
N ALA A 131 -12.51 -29.86 -2.28
CA ALA A 131 -13.42 -30.68 -3.09
C ALA A 131 -12.69 -31.58 -4.09
N GLU A 132 -11.65 -31.08 -4.76
CA GLU A 132 -10.83 -31.82 -5.72
C GLU A 132 -9.95 -32.89 -5.06
N ASN A 133 -9.40 -32.60 -3.88
CA ASN A 133 -8.53 -33.51 -3.12
C ASN A 133 -9.31 -34.46 -2.21
N LYS A 134 -10.65 -34.34 -2.18
CA LYS A 134 -11.57 -35.17 -1.39
C LYS A 134 -11.36 -35.03 0.12
N LEU A 135 -11.02 -33.83 0.59
CA LEU A 135 -11.04 -33.51 2.01
C LEU A 135 -12.42 -33.86 2.58
N PRO A 136 -12.53 -34.50 3.77
CA PRO A 136 -13.82 -34.82 4.37
C PRO A 136 -14.74 -33.59 4.37
N ASP A 137 -15.96 -33.76 3.84
CA ASP A 137 -16.90 -32.65 3.69
C ASP A 137 -17.52 -32.26 5.04
N LEU A 138 -18.09 -31.05 5.09
CA LEU A 138 -18.80 -30.57 6.29
C LEU A 138 -20.05 -31.42 6.57
N PRO A 139 -20.52 -31.46 7.85
CA PRO A 139 -21.70 -32.22 8.22
C PRO A 139 -22.95 -31.83 7.41
N ASP A 140 -23.87 -32.77 7.22
CA ASP A 140 -25.12 -32.53 6.51
C ASP A 140 -25.88 -31.31 7.09
N GLY A 141 -26.34 -30.43 6.19
CA GLY A 141 -27.02 -29.18 6.54
C GLY A 141 -26.11 -27.95 6.48
N GLN A 142 -24.79 -28.12 6.33
CA GLN A 142 -23.85 -27.04 6.06
C GLN A 142 -23.47 -26.96 4.57
N PRO A 143 -22.93 -25.83 4.09
CA PRO A 143 -22.33 -25.75 2.77
C PRO A 143 -21.24 -26.82 2.61
N SER A 144 -21.19 -27.45 1.44
CA SER A 144 -20.09 -28.32 1.05
C SER A 144 -18.90 -27.49 0.51
N TRP A 145 -17.70 -28.07 0.50
CA TRP A 145 -16.53 -27.42 -0.11
C TRP A 145 -16.75 -26.97 -1.56
N LEU A 146 -17.38 -27.81 -2.37
CA LEU A 146 -17.72 -27.47 -3.76
C LEU A 146 -18.76 -26.34 -3.83
N SER A 147 -19.76 -26.34 -2.95
CA SER A 147 -20.78 -25.27 -2.95
C SER A 147 -20.20 -23.91 -2.54
N LEU A 148 -19.21 -23.88 -1.64
CA LEU A 148 -18.51 -22.65 -1.28
C LEU A 148 -17.73 -22.08 -2.48
N ALA A 149 -17.02 -22.93 -3.23
CA ALA A 149 -16.37 -22.50 -4.47
C ALA A 149 -17.37 -22.00 -5.53
N GLN A 150 -18.54 -22.67 -5.65
CA GLN A 150 -19.63 -22.20 -6.51
C GLN A 150 -20.20 -20.85 -6.03
N ALA A 151 -20.27 -20.60 -4.71
CA ALA A 151 -20.73 -19.33 -4.14
C ALA A 151 -19.79 -18.18 -4.48
N VAL A 152 -18.47 -18.39 -4.40
CA VAL A 152 -17.47 -17.40 -4.81
C VAL A 152 -17.60 -17.07 -6.29
N PHE A 153 -17.69 -18.09 -7.17
CA PHE A 153 -17.96 -17.85 -8.58
C PHE A 153 -19.27 -17.08 -8.78
N ASN A 154 -20.34 -17.48 -8.09
CA ASN A 154 -21.68 -16.91 -8.21
C ASN A 154 -21.75 -15.44 -7.75
N THR A 155 -20.95 -15.05 -6.77
CA THR A 155 -20.86 -13.65 -6.32
C THR A 155 -19.95 -12.83 -7.25
N GLN A 156 -18.86 -13.40 -7.76
CA GLN A 156 -17.97 -12.73 -8.68
C GLN A 156 -18.57 -12.49 -10.08
N TYR A 157 -19.28 -13.46 -10.66
CA TYR A 157 -19.84 -13.24 -12.02
C TYR A 157 -20.82 -12.06 -12.04
N LYS A 158 -21.54 -11.82 -10.94
CA LYS A 158 -22.48 -10.69 -10.82
C LYS A 158 -21.76 -9.33 -10.78
N ARG A 159 -20.50 -9.32 -10.33
CA ARG A 159 -19.66 -8.12 -10.24
C ARG A 159 -18.82 -7.87 -11.49
N TRP A 160 -18.95 -8.71 -12.52
CA TRP A 160 -18.29 -8.48 -13.80
C TRP A 160 -18.76 -7.15 -14.40
N ASP A 161 -17.85 -6.18 -14.47
CA ASP A 161 -18.18 -4.80 -14.83
C ASP A 161 -18.10 -4.59 -16.35
N GLU A 162 -19.26 -4.59 -17.00
CA GLU A 162 -19.40 -4.33 -18.44
C GLU A 162 -19.36 -2.84 -18.80
N THR A 163 -19.32 -1.93 -17.80
CA THR A 163 -19.48 -0.48 -18.04
C THR A 163 -18.16 0.20 -18.38
N THR A 164 -17.05 -0.25 -17.78
CA THR A 164 -15.71 0.28 -18.05
C THR A 164 -14.80 -0.81 -18.60
N CYS A 165 -13.85 -0.41 -19.47
CA CYS A 165 -12.80 -1.29 -20.00
C CYS A 165 -13.29 -2.56 -20.72
N GLY A 166 -14.54 -2.56 -21.22
CA GLY A 166 -15.11 -3.69 -21.96
C GLY A 166 -15.30 -4.97 -21.15
N GLY A 167 -15.34 -4.88 -19.81
CA GLY A 167 -15.44 -6.03 -18.92
C GLY A 167 -14.49 -5.95 -17.72
N GLY A 168 -14.32 -7.10 -17.07
CA GLY A 168 -13.34 -7.33 -16.02
C GLY A 168 -13.92 -7.12 -14.62
N LEU A 169 -13.36 -7.86 -13.67
CA LEU A 169 -13.50 -7.57 -12.25
C LEU A 169 -12.55 -6.45 -11.86
N ARG A 170 -13.04 -5.59 -10.98
CA ARG A 170 -12.22 -4.69 -10.17
C ARG A 170 -11.44 -5.50 -9.13
N TRP A 171 -10.37 -4.93 -8.61
CA TRP A 171 -9.63 -5.50 -7.49
C TRP A 171 -10.54 -5.61 -6.28
N GLN A 172 -11.06 -4.47 -5.81
CA GLN A 172 -11.89 -4.42 -4.61
C GLN A 172 -13.35 -4.83 -4.88
N ILE A 173 -13.99 -5.42 -3.87
CA ILE A 173 -15.43 -5.74 -3.90
C ILE A 173 -16.28 -4.51 -3.54
N TYR A 174 -15.87 -3.79 -2.51
CA TYR A 174 -16.60 -2.64 -1.97
C TYR A 174 -16.07 -1.33 -2.55
N THR A 175 -16.98 -0.40 -2.84
CA THR A 175 -16.66 0.89 -3.49
C THR A 175 -15.77 1.79 -2.61
N PHE A 176 -15.87 1.65 -1.29
CA PHE A 176 -15.09 2.43 -0.32
C PHE A 176 -13.66 1.89 -0.08
N ASN A 177 -13.29 0.76 -0.70
CA ASN A 177 -11.93 0.23 -0.56
C ASN A 177 -11.00 0.86 -1.61
N ASN A 178 -9.81 1.25 -1.18
CA ASN A 178 -8.76 1.76 -2.06
C ASN A 178 -8.40 0.72 -3.12
N GLY A 179 -8.30 1.17 -4.38
CA GLY A 179 -8.10 0.29 -5.53
C GLY A 179 -9.38 -0.28 -6.13
N TYR A 180 -10.57 0.21 -5.75
CA TYR A 180 -11.83 -0.16 -6.43
C TYR A 180 -11.83 0.23 -7.93
N ASN A 181 -11.18 1.32 -8.30
CA ASN A 181 -10.94 1.70 -9.71
C ASN A 181 -9.91 0.81 -10.43
N TYR A 182 -9.09 0.06 -9.70
CA TYR A 182 -8.05 -0.77 -10.27
C TYR A 182 -8.62 -2.11 -10.74
N LYS A 183 -8.51 -2.41 -12.03
CA LYS A 183 -8.80 -3.75 -12.59
C LYS A 183 -7.48 -4.50 -12.74
N ASN A 184 -7.26 -5.48 -11.87
CA ASN A 184 -6.00 -6.22 -11.80
C ASN A 184 -6.09 -7.65 -12.36
N THR A 185 -4.94 -8.18 -12.75
CA THR A 185 -4.82 -9.52 -13.34
C THR A 185 -5.11 -10.61 -12.32
N ILE A 186 -4.79 -10.41 -11.04
CA ILE A 186 -4.99 -11.45 -10.04
C ILE A 186 -6.48 -11.71 -9.77
N SER A 187 -7.33 -10.69 -9.68
CA SER A 187 -8.77 -10.86 -9.45
C SER A 187 -9.43 -11.59 -10.63
N ASN A 188 -9.06 -11.21 -11.85
CA ASN A 188 -9.58 -11.80 -13.07
C ASN A 188 -9.04 -13.21 -13.31
N GLY A 189 -7.76 -13.44 -13.03
CA GLY A 189 -7.13 -14.76 -13.08
C GLY A 189 -7.66 -15.74 -12.05
N CYS A 190 -7.97 -15.26 -10.85
CA CYS A 190 -8.69 -16.00 -9.82
C CYS A 190 -10.07 -16.46 -10.30
N PHE A 191 -10.86 -15.54 -10.84
CA PHE A 191 -12.18 -15.84 -11.40
C PHE A 191 -12.09 -16.84 -12.57
N PHE A 192 -11.15 -16.63 -13.49
CA PHE A 192 -10.84 -17.55 -14.58
C PHE A 192 -10.48 -18.96 -14.09
N ASN A 193 -9.59 -19.05 -13.09
CA ASN A 193 -9.13 -20.32 -12.53
C ASN A 193 -10.27 -21.10 -11.85
N ILE A 194 -11.09 -20.42 -11.05
CA ILE A 194 -12.26 -21.03 -10.41
C ILE A 194 -13.25 -21.51 -11.47
N ALA A 195 -13.56 -20.68 -12.47
CA ALA A 195 -14.46 -21.05 -13.56
C ALA A 195 -13.95 -22.28 -14.32
N ALA A 196 -12.68 -22.29 -14.73
CA ALA A 196 -12.08 -23.41 -15.45
C ALA A 196 -12.06 -24.71 -14.62
N ARG A 197 -11.74 -24.62 -13.32
CA ARG A 197 -11.73 -25.79 -12.42
C ARG A 197 -13.13 -26.29 -12.10
N LEU A 198 -14.13 -25.41 -11.96
CA LEU A 198 -15.54 -25.80 -11.83
C LEU A 198 -16.04 -26.47 -13.11
N TYR A 199 -15.66 -25.97 -14.28
CA TYR A 199 -15.94 -26.64 -15.57
C TYR A 199 -15.35 -28.05 -15.60
N LYS A 200 -14.07 -28.20 -15.23
CA LYS A 200 -13.43 -29.52 -15.10
C LYS A 200 -14.13 -30.43 -14.09
N TYR A 201 -14.59 -29.89 -12.96
CA TYR A 201 -15.22 -30.70 -11.91
C TYR A 201 -16.62 -31.17 -12.30
N LEU A 202 -17.42 -30.30 -12.94
CA LEU A 202 -18.87 -30.47 -13.13
C LEU A 202 -19.29 -30.74 -14.57
N GLY A 203 -18.46 -30.41 -15.56
CA GLY A 203 -18.79 -30.46 -16.98
C GLY A 203 -19.90 -29.48 -17.41
N ASN A 204 -20.09 -28.38 -16.67
CA ASN A 204 -21.12 -27.38 -16.97
C ASN A 204 -20.55 -26.24 -17.82
N ASP A 205 -21.02 -26.13 -19.06
CA ASP A 205 -20.53 -25.18 -20.07
C ASP A 205 -20.63 -23.71 -19.65
N THR A 206 -21.54 -23.33 -18.73
CA THR A 206 -21.59 -21.95 -18.22
C THR A 206 -20.26 -21.53 -17.59
N TYR A 207 -19.59 -22.42 -16.88
CA TYR A 207 -18.28 -22.12 -16.31
C TYR A 207 -17.19 -22.00 -17.40
N ALA A 208 -17.28 -22.79 -18.47
CA ALA A 208 -16.38 -22.68 -19.61
C ALA A 208 -16.54 -21.35 -20.34
N ASP A 209 -17.78 -20.90 -20.56
CA ASP A 209 -18.09 -19.64 -21.23
C ASP A 209 -17.50 -18.44 -20.47
N TRP A 210 -17.63 -18.44 -19.14
CA TRP A 210 -17.05 -17.39 -18.29
C TRP A 210 -15.52 -17.47 -18.23
N ALA A 211 -14.94 -18.67 -18.23
CA ALA A 211 -13.49 -18.84 -18.29
C ALA A 211 -12.92 -18.30 -19.62
N GLU A 212 -13.58 -18.59 -20.75
CA GLU A 212 -13.20 -18.03 -22.06
C GLU A 212 -13.35 -16.51 -22.09
N LYS A 213 -14.44 -15.98 -21.53
CA LYS A 213 -14.68 -14.54 -21.45
C LYS A 213 -13.61 -13.81 -20.65
N ALA A 214 -13.24 -14.33 -19.47
CA ALA A 214 -12.20 -13.73 -18.65
C ALA A 214 -10.83 -13.73 -19.36
N TRP A 215 -10.46 -14.86 -19.97
CA TRP A 215 -9.23 -14.98 -20.75
C TRP A 215 -9.17 -13.99 -21.92
N ASP A 216 -10.25 -13.91 -22.71
CA ASP A 216 -10.30 -13.06 -23.88
C ASP A 216 -10.34 -11.57 -23.48
N TRP A 217 -10.97 -11.23 -22.35
CA TRP A 217 -10.96 -9.88 -21.80
C TRP A 217 -9.55 -9.43 -21.39
N GLU A 218 -8.81 -10.22 -20.61
CA GLU A 218 -7.45 -9.85 -20.17
C GLU A 218 -6.49 -9.62 -21.34
N LEU A 219 -6.60 -10.45 -22.40
CA LEU A 219 -5.87 -10.25 -23.64
C LEU A 219 -6.26 -8.92 -24.32
N SER A 220 -7.57 -8.62 -24.35
CA SER A 220 -8.09 -7.46 -25.06
C SER A 220 -7.75 -6.14 -24.37
N VAL A 221 -7.71 -6.11 -23.04
CA VAL A 221 -7.36 -4.92 -22.26
C VAL A 221 -5.83 -4.73 -22.17
N GLY A 222 -5.05 -5.74 -22.54
CA GLY A 222 -3.59 -5.67 -22.57
C GLY A 222 -2.90 -6.05 -21.25
N LEU A 223 -3.63 -6.65 -20.29
CA LEU A 223 -3.07 -7.22 -19.07
C LEU A 223 -2.32 -8.53 -19.32
N MET A 224 -2.69 -9.24 -20.38
CA MET A 224 -1.93 -10.36 -20.92
C MET A 224 -1.37 -9.98 -22.30
N SER A 225 -0.06 -10.12 -22.48
CA SER A 225 0.59 -9.91 -23.78
C SER A 225 0.32 -11.07 -24.76
N PRO A 226 0.44 -10.85 -26.08
CA PRO A 226 0.34 -11.94 -27.07
C PRO A 226 1.35 -13.08 -26.86
N ASP A 227 2.45 -12.80 -26.16
CA ASP A 227 3.51 -13.75 -25.81
C ASP A 227 3.34 -14.32 -24.38
N TYR A 228 2.14 -14.21 -23.80
CA TYR A 228 1.76 -14.80 -22.51
C TYR A 228 2.53 -14.26 -21.29
N HIS A 229 2.94 -12.99 -21.36
CA HIS A 229 3.37 -12.24 -20.17
C HIS A 229 2.17 -11.60 -19.50
N TYR A 230 2.09 -11.72 -18.17
CA TYR A 230 0.98 -11.20 -17.37
C TYR A 230 1.44 -10.01 -16.55
N TYR A 231 0.86 -8.85 -16.83
CA TYR A 231 1.10 -7.59 -16.16
C TYR A 231 0.17 -7.45 -14.94
N ASP A 232 0.34 -6.42 -14.13
CA ASP A 232 -0.29 -6.35 -12.80
C ASP A 232 -1.75 -5.89 -12.86
N GLY A 233 -2.02 -4.82 -13.60
CA GLY A 233 -3.35 -4.23 -13.65
C GLY A 233 -3.41 -2.89 -14.37
N THR A 234 -4.57 -2.27 -14.32
CA THR A 234 -4.89 -1.02 -15.00
C THR A 234 -6.02 -0.27 -14.31
N ASP A 235 -6.13 1.04 -14.53
CA ASP A 235 -7.11 1.90 -13.87
C ASP A 235 -8.29 2.20 -14.80
N ASP A 236 -9.49 1.92 -14.34
CA ASP A 236 -10.70 2.08 -15.14
C ASP A 236 -11.12 3.53 -15.35
N THR A 237 -10.74 4.44 -14.44
CA THR A 237 -10.91 5.90 -14.61
C THR A 237 -10.08 6.45 -15.77
N GLN A 238 -9.04 5.72 -16.17
CA GLN A 238 -8.18 6.03 -17.31
C GLN A 238 -8.54 5.22 -18.55
N ASN A 239 -9.78 4.71 -18.63
CA ASN A 239 -10.25 3.80 -19.68
C ASN A 239 -9.34 2.57 -19.87
N CYS A 240 -8.66 2.13 -18.80
CA CYS A 240 -7.68 1.06 -18.83
C CYS A 240 -6.56 1.26 -19.87
N SER A 241 -6.19 2.52 -20.14
CA SER A 241 -5.21 2.87 -21.18
C SER A 241 -3.75 2.77 -20.72
N SER A 242 -3.52 2.80 -19.40
CA SER A 242 -2.20 2.65 -18.79
C SER A 242 -2.09 1.30 -18.09
N ILE A 243 -1.09 0.51 -18.46
CA ILE A 243 -0.87 -0.83 -17.90
C ILE A 243 0.32 -0.78 -16.93
N ASN A 244 0.11 -1.29 -15.72
CA ASN A 244 1.20 -1.55 -14.79
C ASN A 244 1.93 -2.84 -15.23
N HIS A 245 3.12 -2.69 -15.82
CA HIS A 245 3.87 -3.80 -16.42
C HIS A 245 4.67 -4.65 -15.44
N ILE A 246 4.48 -4.48 -14.12
CA ILE A 246 5.10 -5.37 -13.14
C ILE A 246 4.59 -6.79 -13.37
N GLN A 247 5.50 -7.75 -13.30
CA GLN A 247 5.20 -9.17 -13.50
C GLN A 247 5.44 -9.92 -12.21
N TRP A 248 4.42 -10.67 -11.78
CA TRP A 248 4.42 -11.48 -10.57
C TRP A 248 4.23 -12.96 -10.93
N THR A 249 4.92 -13.86 -10.23
CA THR A 249 4.86 -15.30 -10.54
C THR A 249 3.44 -15.87 -10.47
N TYR A 250 2.65 -15.44 -9.50
CA TYR A 250 1.30 -15.94 -9.25
C TYR A 250 0.29 -15.60 -10.37
N ASN A 251 0.45 -14.47 -11.07
CA ASN A 251 -0.40 -14.08 -12.19
C ASN A 251 -0.22 -15.05 -13.35
N ALA A 252 1.01 -15.41 -13.68
CA ALA A 252 1.24 -16.43 -14.71
C ALA A 252 0.82 -17.84 -14.22
N GLY A 253 1.08 -18.17 -12.96
CA GLY A 253 0.74 -19.47 -12.37
C GLY A 253 -0.77 -19.74 -12.38
N ILE A 254 -1.59 -18.79 -11.96
CA ILE A 254 -3.04 -18.98 -11.84
C ILE A 254 -3.69 -19.20 -13.21
N HIS A 255 -3.21 -18.50 -14.24
CA HIS A 255 -3.62 -18.69 -15.62
C HIS A 255 -3.14 -20.01 -16.22
N MET A 256 -1.92 -20.45 -15.88
CA MET A 256 -1.40 -21.75 -16.28
C MET A 256 -2.33 -22.89 -15.83
N ALA A 257 -2.70 -22.89 -14.54
CA ALA A 257 -3.58 -23.91 -13.98
C ALA A 257 -5.01 -23.86 -14.56
N GLY A 258 -5.56 -22.66 -14.77
CA GLY A 258 -6.89 -22.52 -15.38
C GLY A 258 -6.91 -23.00 -16.84
N ALA A 259 -5.92 -22.61 -17.64
CA ALA A 259 -5.79 -23.08 -19.02
C ALA A 259 -5.61 -24.60 -19.10
N ALA A 260 -4.87 -25.19 -18.15
CA ALA A 260 -4.68 -26.63 -18.05
C ALA A 260 -5.98 -27.36 -17.68
N ALA A 261 -6.81 -26.79 -16.81
CA ALA A 261 -8.15 -27.32 -16.50
C ALA A 261 -9.08 -27.26 -17.72
N MET A 262 -9.07 -26.17 -18.48
CA MET A 262 -9.82 -26.06 -19.74
C MET A 262 -9.34 -27.07 -20.78
N TRP A 263 -8.03 -27.24 -20.94
CA TRP A 263 -7.46 -28.28 -21.81
C TRP A 263 -7.85 -29.68 -21.36
N ASN A 264 -7.87 -29.95 -20.05
CA ASN A 264 -8.17 -31.28 -19.51
C ASN A 264 -9.55 -31.79 -19.99
N VAL A 265 -10.56 -30.91 -20.02
CA VAL A 265 -11.90 -31.25 -20.51
C VAL A 265 -11.98 -31.23 -22.04
N THR A 266 -11.47 -30.15 -22.66
CA THR A 266 -11.70 -29.91 -24.09
C THR A 266 -10.77 -30.70 -25.01
N GLN A 267 -9.57 -31.03 -24.55
CA GLN A 267 -8.49 -31.69 -25.29
C GLN A 267 -8.18 -31.03 -26.65
N ASN A 268 -8.46 -29.73 -26.79
CA ASN A 268 -8.32 -29.01 -28.06
C ASN A 268 -6.98 -28.28 -28.19
N ASP A 269 -6.59 -27.98 -29.43
CA ASP A 269 -5.31 -27.31 -29.73
C ASP A 269 -5.26 -25.89 -29.17
N LYS A 270 -6.39 -25.17 -29.10
CA LYS A 270 -6.48 -23.81 -28.56
C LYS A 270 -5.94 -23.75 -27.13
N TRP A 271 -6.50 -24.57 -26.23
CA TRP A 271 -6.06 -24.60 -24.84
C TRP A 271 -4.69 -25.24 -24.66
N ARG A 272 -4.31 -26.19 -25.53
CA ARG A 272 -2.94 -26.73 -25.53
C ARG A 272 -1.90 -25.64 -25.82
N THR A 273 -2.14 -24.83 -26.86
CA THR A 273 -1.27 -23.71 -27.22
C THR A 273 -1.21 -22.67 -26.11
N ARG A 274 -2.34 -22.35 -25.48
CA ARG A 274 -2.38 -21.43 -24.33
C ARG A 274 -1.54 -21.95 -23.17
N VAL A 275 -1.69 -23.21 -22.77
CA VAL A 275 -0.88 -23.81 -21.68
C VAL A 275 0.62 -23.77 -22.01
N GLN A 276 1.00 -24.12 -23.25
CA GLN A 276 2.39 -24.05 -23.70
C GLN A 276 2.93 -22.62 -23.62
N GLY A 277 2.17 -21.66 -24.13
CA GLY A 277 2.55 -20.25 -24.13
C GLY A 277 2.81 -19.71 -22.72
N VAL A 278 1.93 -20.03 -21.76
CA VAL A 278 2.15 -19.62 -20.36
C VAL A 278 3.38 -20.31 -19.75
N ILE A 279 3.63 -21.59 -20.06
CA ILE A 279 4.85 -22.30 -19.61
C ILE A 279 6.12 -21.66 -20.18
N ASP A 280 6.09 -21.21 -21.43
CA ASP A 280 7.22 -20.51 -22.03
C ASP A 280 7.39 -19.11 -21.40
N GLY A 281 6.28 -18.40 -21.15
CA GLY A 281 6.24 -17.07 -20.57
C GLY A 281 6.76 -16.99 -19.13
N VAL A 282 6.54 -18.02 -18.31
CA VAL A 282 7.07 -18.04 -16.92
C VAL A 282 8.60 -18.11 -16.87
N GLY A 283 9.29 -18.37 -17.98
CA GLY A 283 10.75 -18.40 -18.04
C GLY A 283 11.43 -17.14 -17.48
N VAL A 284 10.74 -15.98 -17.51
CA VAL A 284 11.24 -14.73 -16.90
C VAL A 284 11.48 -14.84 -15.39
N PHE A 285 10.74 -15.71 -14.70
CA PHE A 285 10.82 -15.92 -13.26
C PHE A 285 11.85 -16.98 -12.85
N PHE A 286 12.66 -17.47 -13.78
CA PHE A 286 13.64 -18.52 -13.50
C PHE A 286 15.05 -18.11 -13.89
N LYS A 287 15.96 -18.18 -12.91
CA LYS A 287 17.41 -18.06 -13.14
C LYS A 287 18.04 -19.43 -12.93
N ASP A 288 18.63 -19.98 -13.99
CA ASP A 288 19.18 -21.35 -13.97
C ASP A 288 18.14 -22.40 -13.50
N ASN A 289 16.90 -22.25 -13.96
CA ASN A 289 15.70 -23.02 -13.55
C ASN A 289 15.26 -22.84 -12.08
N VAL A 290 15.86 -21.91 -11.33
CA VAL A 290 15.46 -21.58 -9.95
C VAL A 290 14.54 -20.37 -9.93
N MET A 291 13.37 -20.54 -9.30
CA MET A 291 12.32 -19.53 -9.22
C MET A 291 12.73 -18.30 -8.39
N THR A 292 12.39 -17.10 -8.88
CA THR A 292 12.66 -15.82 -8.23
C THR A 292 11.57 -14.80 -8.52
N GLU A 293 11.24 -13.94 -7.55
CA GLU A 293 10.38 -12.77 -7.80
C GLU A 293 11.18 -11.63 -8.43
N VAL A 294 11.04 -11.47 -9.75
CA VAL A 294 11.87 -10.53 -10.53
C VAL A 294 11.69 -9.07 -10.13
N ALA A 295 10.52 -8.69 -9.64
CA ALA A 295 10.19 -7.31 -9.29
C ALA A 295 10.80 -6.85 -7.95
N CYS A 296 10.95 -7.76 -6.99
CA CYS A 296 11.23 -7.39 -5.60
C CYS A 296 12.34 -8.21 -4.93
N GLU A 297 12.67 -9.41 -5.41
CA GLU A 297 13.60 -10.29 -4.69
C GLU A 297 15.04 -9.74 -4.77
N ASN A 298 15.43 -9.18 -5.93
CA ASN A 298 16.78 -8.68 -6.19
C ASN A 298 17.14 -7.36 -5.51
N ASN A 299 16.14 -6.55 -5.16
CA ASN A 299 16.32 -5.28 -4.45
C ASN A 299 15.94 -5.37 -2.96
N GLY A 300 15.49 -6.55 -2.49
CA GLY A 300 15.09 -6.78 -1.10
C GLY A 300 13.82 -6.04 -0.70
N LYS A 301 12.97 -5.64 -1.66
CA LYS A 301 11.75 -4.85 -1.42
C LYS A 301 10.45 -5.67 -1.45
N CYS A 302 10.52 -7.00 -1.38
CA CYS A 302 9.30 -7.81 -1.32
C CYS A 302 8.52 -7.52 -0.03
N ASP A 303 7.27 -7.09 -0.17
CA ASP A 303 6.33 -6.96 0.93
C ASP A 303 5.88 -8.33 1.46
N VAL A 304 4.94 -8.33 2.41
CA VAL A 304 4.43 -9.55 3.07
C VAL A 304 3.76 -10.49 2.05
N ASP A 305 2.97 -9.94 1.14
CA ASP A 305 2.21 -10.68 0.15
C ASP A 305 3.13 -11.29 -0.91
N GLN A 306 4.03 -10.47 -1.46
CA GLN A 306 4.94 -10.86 -2.54
C GLN A 306 5.88 -12.00 -2.13
N ARG A 307 6.19 -12.14 -0.84
CA ARG A 307 6.99 -13.26 -0.31
C ARG A 307 6.32 -14.62 -0.45
N SER A 308 5.01 -14.64 -0.64
CA SER A 308 4.22 -15.88 -0.79
C SER A 308 3.99 -16.29 -2.25
N PHE A 309 4.21 -15.42 -3.23
CA PHE A 309 3.78 -15.64 -4.62
C PHE A 309 4.40 -16.88 -5.28
N LYS A 310 5.66 -17.18 -4.97
CA LYS A 310 6.35 -18.41 -5.43
C LYS A 310 5.66 -19.69 -4.95
N ALA A 311 4.97 -19.67 -3.82
CA ALA A 311 4.17 -20.78 -3.34
C ALA A 311 3.09 -21.17 -4.35
N TYR A 312 2.43 -20.16 -4.93
CA TYR A 312 1.30 -20.35 -5.81
C TYR A 312 1.72 -20.80 -7.20
N LEU A 313 2.79 -20.20 -7.76
CA LEU A 313 3.35 -20.69 -9.01
C LEU A 313 3.76 -22.17 -8.89
N SER A 314 4.40 -22.55 -7.77
CA SER A 314 4.77 -23.94 -7.50
C SER A 314 3.56 -24.88 -7.52
N ARG A 315 2.52 -24.54 -6.76
CA ARG A 315 1.26 -25.30 -6.69
C ARG A 315 0.60 -25.44 -8.06
N PHE A 316 0.50 -24.35 -8.81
CA PHE A 316 -0.17 -24.31 -10.10
C PHE A 316 0.61 -25.03 -11.21
N MET A 317 1.95 -25.04 -11.15
CA MET A 317 2.79 -25.86 -12.03
C MET A 317 2.56 -27.36 -11.78
N ALA A 318 2.51 -27.78 -10.51
CA ALA A 318 2.22 -29.17 -10.16
C ALA A 318 0.81 -29.60 -10.59
N TYR A 319 -0.20 -28.75 -10.34
CA TYR A 319 -1.57 -28.96 -10.82
C TYR A 319 -1.60 -29.13 -12.35
N THR A 320 -0.94 -28.24 -13.07
CA THR A 320 -0.84 -28.26 -14.54
C THR A 320 -0.21 -29.56 -15.03
N ALA A 321 0.91 -29.99 -14.45
CA ALA A 321 1.59 -31.24 -14.80
C ALA A 321 0.74 -32.50 -14.51
N ALA A 322 -0.15 -32.43 -13.50
CA ALA A 322 -1.10 -33.48 -13.17
C ALA A 322 -2.25 -33.57 -14.18
N VAL A 323 -2.88 -32.44 -14.54
CA VAL A 323 -4.08 -32.41 -15.40
C VAL A 323 -3.75 -32.33 -16.90
N ALA A 324 -2.55 -31.88 -17.26
CA ALA A 324 -2.03 -31.83 -18.62
C ALA A 324 -0.72 -32.61 -18.77
N PRO A 325 -0.74 -33.96 -18.77
CA PRO A 325 0.48 -34.78 -18.67
C PRO A 325 1.56 -34.54 -19.74
N TRP A 326 1.21 -33.94 -20.88
CA TRP A 326 2.18 -33.59 -21.93
C TRP A 326 3.10 -32.43 -21.54
N SER A 327 2.75 -31.62 -20.53
CA SER A 327 3.53 -30.47 -20.08
C SER A 327 4.64 -30.83 -19.09
N ARG A 328 4.67 -32.07 -18.58
CA ARG A 328 5.61 -32.52 -17.54
C ARG A 328 7.07 -32.32 -17.92
N GLU A 329 7.44 -32.62 -19.16
CA GLU A 329 8.82 -32.44 -19.64
C GLU A 329 9.28 -30.97 -19.63
N LEU A 330 8.34 -30.02 -19.64
CA LEU A 330 8.59 -28.59 -19.62
C LEU A 330 8.58 -28.03 -18.19
N ILE A 331 7.72 -28.59 -17.32
CA ILE A 331 7.49 -28.11 -15.95
C ILE A 331 8.46 -28.73 -14.95
N ASP A 332 8.73 -30.04 -15.05
CA ASP A 332 9.53 -30.79 -14.08
C ASP A 332 10.94 -30.21 -13.87
N PRO A 333 11.66 -29.71 -14.91
CA PRO A 333 12.97 -29.08 -14.70
C PRO A 333 12.92 -27.88 -13.74
N TYR A 334 11.90 -27.04 -13.85
CA TYR A 334 11.70 -25.88 -12.97
C TYR A 334 11.35 -26.28 -11.55
N LEU A 335 10.42 -27.24 -11.38
CA LEU A 335 10.03 -27.75 -10.07
C LEU A 335 11.22 -28.37 -9.34
N GLN A 336 11.97 -29.24 -10.02
CA GLN A 336 13.09 -29.98 -9.42
C GLN A 336 14.26 -29.07 -9.04
N ALA A 337 14.63 -28.11 -9.89
CA ALA A 337 15.71 -27.18 -9.61
C ALA A 337 15.36 -26.23 -8.46
N SER A 338 14.14 -25.66 -8.49
CA SER A 338 13.66 -24.76 -7.44
C SER A 338 13.50 -25.47 -6.09
N ALA A 339 12.98 -26.69 -6.05
CA ALA A 339 12.85 -27.46 -4.82
C ALA A 339 14.21 -27.75 -4.15
N LYS A 340 15.22 -28.13 -4.95
CA LYS A 340 16.59 -28.33 -4.46
C LYS A 340 17.18 -27.03 -3.90
N ALA A 341 16.99 -25.93 -4.62
CA ALA A 341 17.51 -24.63 -4.21
C ALA A 341 16.83 -24.11 -2.94
N ALA A 342 15.51 -24.26 -2.82
CA ALA A 342 14.75 -23.93 -1.63
C ALA A 342 15.23 -24.76 -0.42
N ALA A 343 15.28 -26.10 -0.55
CA ALA A 343 15.74 -26.97 0.53
C ALA A 343 17.17 -26.63 1.00
N ALA A 344 18.07 -26.32 0.06
CA ALA A 344 19.47 -26.01 0.36
C ALA A 344 19.65 -24.78 1.26
N GLN A 345 18.75 -23.79 1.18
CA GLN A 345 18.83 -22.58 2.00
C GLN A 345 18.05 -22.69 3.32
N CYS A 346 17.20 -23.71 3.51
CA CYS A 346 16.42 -23.95 4.73
C CYS A 346 17.30 -24.42 5.90
N THR A 347 18.13 -23.51 6.39
CA THR A 347 19.18 -23.69 7.40
C THR A 347 19.06 -22.70 8.55
N GLY A 348 18.10 -21.77 8.47
CA GLY A 348 17.92 -20.67 9.41
C GLY A 348 17.05 -21.01 10.62
N GLY A 349 16.86 -20.01 11.48
CA GLY A 349 15.96 -20.09 12.63
C GLY A 349 16.46 -20.96 13.79
N ALA A 350 15.68 -20.98 14.87
CA ALA A 350 16.02 -21.69 16.11
C ALA A 350 16.20 -23.20 15.91
N ASN A 351 15.45 -23.78 14.96
CA ASN A 351 15.47 -25.21 14.65
C ASN A 351 16.41 -25.57 13.47
N GLN A 352 17.11 -24.59 12.88
CA GLN A 352 17.99 -24.78 11.71
C GLN A 352 17.27 -25.37 10.48
N THR A 353 15.97 -25.10 10.37
CA THR A 353 15.10 -25.57 9.27
C THR A 353 14.26 -24.45 8.65
N SER A 354 14.34 -23.22 9.16
CA SER A 354 13.58 -22.10 8.62
C SER A 354 14.14 -21.67 7.27
N CYS A 355 13.25 -21.50 6.31
CA CYS A 355 13.59 -21.13 4.94
C CYS A 355 13.53 -19.61 4.75
N GLY A 356 14.52 -19.09 4.03
CA GLY A 356 14.56 -17.77 3.43
C GLY A 356 13.74 -17.64 2.15
N LEU A 357 13.67 -16.42 1.63
CA LEU A 357 12.98 -16.12 0.36
C LEU A 357 13.89 -16.41 -0.84
N ARG A 358 15.17 -16.05 -0.76
CA ARG A 358 16.11 -16.08 -1.89
C ARG A 358 16.68 -17.48 -2.16
N TRP A 359 16.22 -18.11 -3.23
CA TRP A 359 16.65 -19.48 -3.60
C TRP A 359 17.84 -19.48 -4.58
N ILE A 360 18.04 -18.38 -5.30
CA ILE A 360 19.08 -18.24 -6.33
C ILE A 360 20.50 -18.06 -5.77
N ASP A 361 20.64 -17.90 -4.45
CA ASP A 361 21.92 -17.60 -3.79
C ASP A 361 22.66 -18.88 -3.32
N ASN A 362 22.49 -19.99 -4.04
CA ASN A 362 23.26 -21.23 -3.85
C ASN A 362 23.27 -21.78 -2.41
N GLY A 363 22.09 -21.80 -1.76
CA GLY A 363 21.93 -22.35 -0.41
C GLY A 363 22.27 -21.39 0.73
N VAL A 364 22.59 -20.13 0.43
CA VAL A 364 22.70 -19.09 1.46
C VAL A 364 21.30 -18.70 1.93
N ASN A 365 21.05 -18.81 3.23
CA ASN A 365 19.84 -18.28 3.85
C ASN A 365 19.94 -16.75 3.97
N ASP A 366 18.92 -16.04 3.50
CA ASP A 366 18.88 -14.57 3.47
C ASP A 366 18.35 -13.94 4.78
N GLY A 367 17.92 -14.75 5.75
CA GLY A 367 17.35 -14.29 7.02
C GLY A 367 15.90 -13.83 6.96
N SER A 368 15.24 -13.93 5.80
CA SER A 368 13.82 -13.60 5.63
C SER A 368 12.97 -14.75 6.17
N PHE A 369 12.23 -14.55 7.26
CA PHE A 369 11.38 -15.60 7.84
C PHE A 369 9.94 -15.12 8.03
N GLY A 370 9.00 -15.84 7.45
CA GLY A 370 7.57 -15.56 7.57
C GLY A 370 6.72 -16.66 6.94
N VAL A 371 5.41 -16.42 6.93
CA VAL A 371 4.41 -17.32 6.34
C VAL A 371 4.70 -17.54 4.86
N GLY A 372 4.87 -16.46 4.08
CA GLY A 372 5.19 -16.54 2.65
C GLY A 372 6.43 -17.38 2.33
N GLU A 373 7.54 -17.20 3.05
CA GLU A 373 8.78 -17.93 2.81
C GLU A 373 8.64 -19.42 3.16
N GLN A 374 8.03 -19.75 4.32
CA GLN A 374 7.81 -21.14 4.71
C GLN A 374 6.80 -21.83 3.79
N MET A 375 5.74 -21.13 3.39
CA MET A 375 4.72 -21.64 2.47
C MET A 375 5.33 -21.90 1.08
N SER A 376 6.12 -20.96 0.56
CA SER A 376 6.80 -21.11 -0.73
C SER A 376 7.73 -22.31 -0.77
N ALA A 377 8.55 -22.49 0.27
CA ALA A 377 9.45 -23.64 0.36
C ALA A 377 8.69 -24.97 0.53
N MET A 378 7.60 -24.99 1.31
CA MET A 378 6.76 -26.18 1.47
C MET A 378 6.10 -26.57 0.15
N GLU A 379 5.49 -25.61 -0.55
CA GLU A 379 4.77 -25.83 -1.80
C GLU A 379 5.67 -26.38 -2.91
N ILE A 380 6.84 -25.79 -3.12
CA ILE A 380 7.76 -26.26 -4.18
C ILE A 380 8.28 -27.68 -3.91
N ILE A 381 8.51 -28.04 -2.65
CA ILE A 381 8.97 -29.38 -2.27
C ILE A 381 7.85 -30.39 -2.39
N GLN A 382 6.68 -30.14 -1.80
CA GLN A 382 5.54 -31.08 -1.85
C GLN A 382 5.01 -31.27 -3.27
N SER A 383 5.12 -30.26 -4.12
CA SER A 383 4.77 -30.31 -5.54
C SER A 383 5.46 -31.45 -6.29
N LEU A 384 6.65 -31.88 -5.87
CA LEU A 384 7.34 -33.04 -6.47
C LEU A 384 6.59 -34.37 -6.27
N LEU A 385 5.59 -34.43 -5.39
CA LEU A 385 4.76 -35.61 -5.14
C LEU A 385 3.55 -35.72 -6.08
N TYR A 386 3.30 -34.75 -6.97
CA TYR A 386 2.19 -34.83 -7.92
C TYR A 386 2.12 -36.16 -8.70
N PRO A 387 3.23 -36.80 -9.13
CA PRO A 387 3.18 -38.08 -9.85
C PRO A 387 2.72 -39.26 -8.98
N SER A 388 2.71 -39.10 -7.66
CA SER A 388 2.35 -40.14 -6.68
C SER A 388 0.86 -40.11 -6.31
N THR A 389 0.07 -39.25 -6.96
CA THR A 389 -1.36 -39.06 -6.67
C THR A 389 -2.21 -39.26 -7.92
N ASP A 390 -3.52 -39.47 -7.74
CA ASP A 390 -4.46 -39.71 -8.86
C ASP A 390 -4.80 -38.44 -9.68
N GLY A 391 -4.38 -37.27 -9.18
CA GLY A 391 -4.79 -35.96 -9.67
C GLY A 391 -6.13 -35.48 -9.09
N PRO A 392 -6.51 -34.21 -9.37
CA PRO A 392 -7.66 -33.57 -8.78
C PRO A 392 -8.97 -34.21 -9.27
N ALA A 393 -9.86 -34.59 -8.34
CA ALA A 393 -11.10 -35.29 -8.63
C ALA A 393 -12.09 -34.46 -9.46
N THR A 394 -13.06 -35.15 -10.05
CA THR A 394 -14.27 -34.56 -10.65
C THR A 394 -15.49 -35.26 -10.07
N LYS A 395 -16.68 -34.76 -10.39
CA LYS A 395 -17.94 -35.43 -10.04
C LYS A 395 -17.99 -36.88 -10.53
N GLU A 396 -17.49 -37.14 -11.74
CA GLU A 396 -17.44 -38.47 -12.36
C GLU A 396 -16.27 -39.30 -11.85
N ARG A 397 -15.20 -38.67 -11.34
CA ARG A 397 -13.97 -39.32 -10.85
C ARG A 397 -13.91 -39.40 -9.32
N GLY A 398 -15.05 -39.69 -8.70
CA GLY A 398 -15.14 -40.01 -7.27
C GLY A 398 -14.97 -38.80 -6.35
N GLY A 399 -15.31 -37.60 -6.82
CA GLY A 399 -15.51 -36.43 -5.98
C GLY A 399 -16.66 -36.66 -4.99
N ILE A 400 -16.46 -36.26 -3.74
CA ILE A 400 -17.42 -36.49 -2.65
C ILE A 400 -18.23 -35.25 -2.27
N SER A 401 -17.77 -34.07 -2.69
CA SER A 401 -18.36 -32.80 -2.27
C SER A 401 -19.60 -32.46 -3.10
N LYS A 402 -20.68 -32.05 -2.42
CA LYS A 402 -22.00 -31.86 -3.05
C LYS A 402 -22.06 -30.55 -3.83
N SER A 403 -22.68 -30.52 -5.00
CA SER A 403 -22.87 -29.26 -5.74
C SER A 403 -24.12 -28.51 -5.25
N ASN A 404 -24.04 -27.18 -5.20
CA ASN A 404 -25.20 -26.29 -5.12
C ASN A 404 -25.03 -25.16 -6.16
N PRO A 405 -25.68 -25.24 -7.34
CA PRO A 405 -25.54 -24.24 -8.39
C PRO A 405 -26.13 -22.87 -8.01
N ASN A 406 -26.96 -22.80 -6.97
CA ASN A 406 -27.55 -21.56 -6.47
C ASN A 406 -26.79 -20.95 -5.27
N ALA A 407 -25.66 -21.55 -4.85
CA ALA A 407 -24.90 -21.04 -3.72
C ALA A 407 -24.48 -19.58 -3.97
N GLY A 408 -24.61 -18.69 -2.98
CA GLY A 408 -24.29 -17.27 -3.12
C GLY A 408 -25.24 -16.44 -4.02
N ASN A 409 -26.27 -17.03 -4.64
CA ASN A 409 -27.19 -16.24 -5.48
C ASN A 409 -28.09 -15.29 -4.69
N ASP A 410 -28.36 -15.60 -3.42
CA ASP A 410 -29.16 -14.77 -2.53
C ASP A 410 -28.30 -13.87 -1.62
N ALA A 411 -26.97 -13.88 -1.83
CA ALA A 411 -26.06 -13.00 -1.10
C ALA A 411 -26.38 -11.54 -1.41
N THR A 412 -26.36 -10.70 -0.36
CA THR A 412 -26.60 -9.26 -0.47
C THR A 412 -25.57 -8.65 -1.42
N ASP A 413 -26.04 -7.79 -2.32
CA ASP A 413 -25.14 -7.11 -3.24
C ASP A 413 -24.26 -6.13 -2.43
N PRO A 414 -22.92 -6.31 -2.41
CA PRO A 414 -22.01 -5.46 -1.64
C PRO A 414 -21.94 -4.02 -2.16
N THR A 415 -22.46 -3.74 -3.37
CA THR A 415 -22.59 -2.38 -3.92
C THR A 415 -23.82 -1.65 -3.39
N THR A 416 -24.81 -2.38 -2.85
CA THR A 416 -25.91 -1.77 -2.10
C THR A 416 -25.51 -1.64 -0.64
N VAL A 417 -25.21 -0.42 -0.21
CA VAL A 417 -25.20 -0.08 1.21
C VAL A 417 -26.64 -0.17 1.72
N THR A 418 -27.02 -1.34 2.24
CA THR A 418 -28.27 -1.49 2.97
C THR A 418 -28.07 -0.90 4.36
N PHE A 419 -28.44 0.35 4.53
CA PHE A 419 -28.66 0.90 5.86
C PHE A 419 -29.85 0.16 6.48
N ASP A 420 -29.67 -0.38 7.69
CA ASP A 420 -30.82 -0.78 8.51
C ASP A 420 -31.80 0.39 8.54
N THR A 421 -33.10 0.14 8.34
CA THR A 421 -34.11 1.16 8.60
C THR A 421 -34.08 1.51 10.09
N VAL A 422 -33.28 2.53 10.43
CA VAL A 422 -33.28 3.15 11.72
C VAL A 422 -34.57 3.94 11.84
N THR A 423 -35.40 3.62 12.83
CA THR A 423 -36.45 4.53 13.27
C THR A 423 -35.78 5.76 13.86
N THR A 424 -35.68 6.81 13.05
CA THR A 424 -34.90 8.06 13.18
C THR A 424 -35.24 8.95 14.36
N GLY A 425 -36.17 8.58 15.24
CA GLY A 425 -36.60 9.41 16.36
C GLY A 425 -35.75 9.27 17.63
N ASP A 426 -35.46 8.03 18.04
CA ASP A 426 -34.93 7.76 19.38
C ASP A 426 -33.40 7.61 19.43
N LYS A 427 -32.75 7.11 18.35
CA LYS A 427 -31.28 6.95 18.30
C LYS A 427 -30.53 8.28 18.22
N ALA A 428 -31.05 9.25 17.47
CA ALA A 428 -30.40 10.55 17.31
C ALA A 428 -30.31 11.33 18.64
N GLU A 429 -31.31 11.21 19.53
CA GLU A 429 -31.25 11.87 20.85
C GLU A 429 -30.25 11.19 21.80
N GLU A 430 -30.14 9.87 21.76
CA GLU A 430 -29.15 9.12 22.55
C GLU A 430 -27.71 9.41 22.10
N ASP A 431 -27.47 9.49 20.79
CA ASP A 431 -26.16 9.80 20.22
C ASP A 431 -25.74 11.25 20.51
N ILE A 432 -26.65 12.22 20.38
CA ILE A 432 -26.42 13.63 20.78
C ILE A 432 -26.12 13.71 22.28
N LEU A 433 -26.84 12.96 23.11
CA LEU A 433 -26.61 12.94 24.56
C LEU A 433 -25.26 12.31 24.89
N LEU A 434 -24.85 11.25 24.20
CA LEU A 434 -23.55 10.62 24.37
C LEU A 434 -22.42 11.57 23.97
N ALA A 435 -22.52 12.24 22.82
CA ALA A 435 -21.57 13.26 22.38
C ALA A 435 -21.40 14.37 23.42
N LYS A 436 -22.51 14.93 23.93
CA LYS A 436 -22.50 15.92 25.01
C LYS A 436 -21.82 15.42 26.28
N ARG A 437 -22.03 14.16 26.65
CA ARG A 437 -21.41 13.56 27.84
C ARG A 437 -19.90 13.39 27.67
N ILE A 438 -19.44 12.98 26.48
CA ILE A 438 -18.01 12.84 26.16
C ILE A 438 -17.34 14.21 26.19
N ILE A 439 -17.88 15.20 25.47
CA ILE A 439 -17.37 16.58 25.44
C ILE A 439 -17.31 17.14 26.86
N SER A 440 -18.39 17.01 27.63
CA SER A 440 -18.45 17.53 29.00
C SER A 440 -17.51 16.80 29.99
N ALA A 441 -17.23 15.50 29.77
CA ALA A 441 -16.22 14.78 30.54
C ALA A 441 -14.80 15.27 30.20
N ALA A 442 -14.54 15.53 28.92
CA ALA A 442 -13.28 16.09 28.46
C ALA A 442 -13.04 17.52 29.00
N GLU A 443 -14.04 18.40 28.97
CA GLU A 443 -13.97 19.75 29.54
C GLU A 443 -13.60 19.76 31.03
N ARG A 444 -14.14 18.80 31.79
CA ARG A 444 -13.89 18.65 33.23
C ARG A 444 -12.60 17.89 33.55
N HIS A 445 -11.89 17.40 32.54
CA HIS A 445 -10.74 16.51 32.69
C HIS A 445 -11.04 15.23 33.50
N ASP A 446 -12.25 14.68 33.36
CA ASP A 446 -12.72 13.49 34.08
C ASP A 446 -12.34 12.20 33.32
N VAL A 447 -11.07 11.81 33.43
CA VAL A 447 -10.51 10.64 32.75
C VAL A 447 -11.27 9.33 33.06
N PRO A 448 -11.69 9.03 34.31
CA PRO A 448 -12.50 7.85 34.58
C PRO A 448 -13.84 7.83 33.82
N ALA A 449 -14.55 8.95 33.77
CA ALA A 449 -15.80 9.04 33.00
C ALA A 449 -15.52 8.90 31.50
N LEU A 450 -14.47 9.54 31.00
CA LEU A 450 -14.08 9.51 29.60
C LEU A 450 -13.76 8.08 29.12
N ASN A 451 -13.00 7.31 29.92
CA ASN A 451 -12.70 5.90 29.63
C ASN A 451 -13.93 4.98 29.60
N ILE A 452 -15.02 5.37 30.26
CA ILE A 452 -16.28 4.62 30.19
C ILE A 452 -17.04 5.03 28.93
N LEU A 453 -17.14 6.34 28.66
CA LEU A 453 -17.94 6.87 27.56
C LEU A 453 -17.33 6.58 26.18
N LEU A 454 -16.00 6.53 26.05
CA LEU A 454 -15.31 6.20 24.80
C LEU A 454 -15.40 4.73 24.39
N LYS A 455 -15.97 3.86 25.23
CA LYS A 455 -16.23 2.45 24.85
C LYS A 455 -17.37 2.33 23.84
N ASP A 456 -18.36 3.22 23.98
CA ASP A 456 -19.59 3.20 23.20
C ASP A 456 -19.70 4.43 22.28
N GLY A 457 -18.74 5.36 22.33
CA GLY A 457 -18.75 6.60 21.55
C GLY A 457 -17.35 7.03 21.09
N SER A 458 -17.29 7.98 20.15
CA SER A 458 -16.05 8.39 19.48
C SER A 458 -15.33 9.55 20.19
N ALA A 459 -14.00 9.57 20.13
CA ALA A 459 -13.18 10.72 20.56
C ALA A 459 -13.31 11.92 19.59
N ASN A 460 -13.92 11.73 18.43
CA ASN A 460 -14.16 12.74 17.39
C ASN A 460 -15.62 13.20 17.32
N VAL A 461 -16.47 12.85 18.31
CA VAL A 461 -17.86 13.33 18.34
C VAL A 461 -17.93 14.86 18.36
N GLN A 462 -18.91 15.43 17.66
CA GLN A 462 -19.25 16.84 17.78
C GLN A 462 -20.69 16.97 18.29
N ASP A 463 -20.99 18.02 19.06
CA ASP A 463 -22.37 18.35 19.42
C ASP A 463 -23.01 19.19 18.30
N PRO A 464 -23.91 18.63 17.47
CA PRO A 464 -24.53 19.36 16.37
C PRO A 464 -25.44 20.50 16.86
N THR A 465 -25.82 20.50 18.14
CA THR A 465 -26.65 21.54 18.75
C THR A 465 -25.84 22.67 19.38
N ALA A 466 -24.52 22.52 19.47
CA ALA A 466 -23.65 23.54 20.03
C ALA A 466 -23.47 24.72 19.06
N THR A 467 -23.52 25.95 19.58
CA THR A 467 -23.32 27.16 18.78
C THR A 467 -21.91 27.22 18.20
N VAL A 468 -20.91 26.73 18.93
CA VAL A 468 -19.54 26.46 18.46
C VAL A 468 -19.35 24.94 18.57
N ALA A 469 -19.21 24.25 17.43
CA ALA A 469 -18.93 22.81 17.46
C ALA A 469 -17.47 22.63 17.86
N THR A 470 -17.23 21.80 18.87
CA THR A 470 -15.90 21.48 19.39
C THR A 470 -15.85 19.97 19.63
N SER A 471 -14.80 19.32 19.13
CA SER A 471 -14.52 17.93 19.51
C SER A 471 -14.06 17.87 20.97
N PRO A 472 -14.12 16.69 21.62
CA PRO A 472 -13.63 16.49 22.99
C PRO A 472 -12.21 17.03 23.21
N LEU A 473 -11.36 16.94 22.19
CA LEU A 473 -9.99 17.43 22.24
C LEU A 473 -9.91 18.96 22.31
N HIS A 474 -10.69 19.67 21.49
CA HIS A 474 -10.85 21.12 21.61
C HIS A 474 -11.33 21.52 23.01
N ALA A 475 -12.36 20.82 23.51
CA ALA A 475 -13.02 21.15 24.77
C ALA A 475 -12.10 20.93 25.99
N ALA A 476 -11.30 19.85 26.00
CA ALA A 476 -10.30 19.60 27.02
C ALA A 476 -9.20 20.67 27.05
N ILE A 477 -8.74 21.14 25.89
CA ILE A 477 -7.67 22.14 25.82
C ILE A 477 -8.20 23.52 26.18
N ALA A 478 -9.37 23.90 25.66
CA ALA A 478 -10.00 25.19 25.94
C ALA A 478 -10.27 25.40 27.45
N SER A 479 -10.50 24.33 28.22
CA SER A 479 -10.74 24.41 29.66
C SER A 479 -9.47 24.57 30.52
N CYS A 480 -8.27 24.45 29.94
CA CYS A 480 -7.00 24.57 30.68
C CYS A 480 -6.70 25.99 31.19
N GLY A 481 -7.38 27.02 30.68
CA GLY A 481 -7.10 28.42 31.01
C GLY A 481 -5.77 28.92 30.40
N LYS A 482 -5.42 30.18 30.67
CA LYS A 482 -4.22 30.82 30.12
C LYS A 482 -2.99 30.61 31.01
N ALA A 483 -1.91 30.11 30.44
CA ALA A 483 -0.64 29.91 31.14
C ALA A 483 -0.06 31.24 31.66
N GLU A 484 -0.23 32.35 30.92
CA GLU A 484 0.19 33.70 31.36
C GLU A 484 -0.51 34.17 32.65
N GLU A 485 -1.68 33.61 32.98
CA GLU A 485 -2.42 33.88 34.22
C GLU A 485 -2.06 32.88 35.34
N GLY A 486 -1.04 32.04 35.15
CA GLY A 486 -0.63 30.99 36.09
C GLY A 486 -1.55 29.77 36.08
N LYS A 487 -2.37 29.58 35.04
CA LYS A 487 -3.26 28.43 34.85
C LYS A 487 -2.65 27.46 33.84
N GLU A 488 -1.50 26.90 34.15
CA GLU A 488 -0.94 25.83 33.33
C GLU A 488 -1.75 24.54 33.50
N ALA A 489 -1.85 23.74 32.44
CA ALA A 489 -2.56 22.47 32.44
C ALA A 489 -2.01 21.53 33.52
N GLY A 490 -2.89 21.09 34.42
CA GLY A 490 -2.58 20.09 35.45
C GLY A 490 -2.44 18.67 34.89
N GLU A 491 -2.08 17.72 35.73
CA GLU A 491 -1.91 16.31 35.35
C GLU A 491 -3.18 15.71 34.74
N ASP A 492 -4.35 16.03 35.28
CA ASP A 492 -5.64 15.53 34.78
C ASP A 492 -5.94 16.03 33.35
N ALA A 493 -5.60 17.28 33.04
CA ALA A 493 -5.77 17.85 31.72
C ALA A 493 -4.86 17.17 30.68
N ILE A 494 -3.59 16.96 31.05
CA ILE A 494 -2.61 16.26 30.22
C ILE A 494 -3.06 14.82 29.95
N LEU A 495 -3.50 14.10 31.01
CA LEU A 495 -3.96 12.73 30.88
C LEU A 495 -5.25 12.63 30.05
N THR A 496 -6.12 13.63 30.13
CA THR A 496 -7.33 13.72 29.29
C THR A 496 -6.97 13.84 27.81
N VAL A 497 -6.05 14.76 27.47
CA VAL A 497 -5.56 14.94 26.09
C VAL A 497 -4.89 13.66 25.57
N GLU A 498 -4.04 13.03 26.39
CA GLU A 498 -3.40 11.75 26.04
C GLU A 498 -4.43 10.64 25.79
N THR A 499 -5.43 10.51 26.68
CA THR A 499 -6.51 9.52 26.56
C THR A 499 -7.30 9.72 25.26
N LEU A 500 -7.62 10.96 24.92
CA LEU A 500 -8.35 11.27 23.68
C LEU A 500 -7.54 10.89 22.44
N LEU A 501 -6.26 11.26 22.37
CA LEU A 501 -5.38 10.91 21.25
C LEU A 501 -5.21 9.38 21.10
N GLN A 502 -5.07 8.65 22.21
CA GLN A 502 -4.99 7.18 22.21
C GLN A 502 -6.28 6.50 21.73
N ASN A 503 -7.41 7.20 21.79
CA ASN A 503 -8.72 6.73 21.29
C ASN A 503 -9.08 7.38 19.94
N GLY A 504 -8.09 7.85 19.17
CA GLY A 504 -8.27 8.29 17.79
C GLY A 504 -8.73 9.73 17.62
N ALA A 505 -8.58 10.59 18.63
CA ALA A 505 -8.86 12.02 18.47
C ALA A 505 -7.97 12.65 17.39
N ILE A 506 -8.57 13.39 16.46
CA ILE A 506 -7.89 14.03 15.33
C ILE A 506 -7.19 15.32 15.81
N TRP A 507 -5.88 15.42 15.60
CA TRP A 507 -5.04 16.50 16.13
C TRP A 507 -5.19 17.83 15.36
N ASN A 508 -5.58 17.76 14.09
CA ASN A 508 -5.78 18.88 13.16
C ASN A 508 -7.27 19.15 12.84
N ASP A 509 -8.19 18.54 13.59
CA ASP A 509 -9.64 18.77 13.46
C ASP A 509 -9.94 20.27 13.62
N LEU A 510 -10.86 20.82 12.84
CA LEU A 510 -11.18 22.25 12.85
C LEU A 510 -12.50 22.49 13.59
N ASN A 511 -12.47 23.45 14.51
CA ASN A 511 -13.71 23.99 15.07
C ASN A 511 -14.38 25.00 14.11
N LYS A 512 -15.56 25.50 14.46
CA LYS A 512 -16.28 26.51 13.64
C LYS A 512 -15.56 27.86 13.47
N GLU A 513 -14.49 28.10 14.24
CA GLU A 513 -13.66 29.29 14.19
C GLU A 513 -12.38 29.06 13.36
N ASP A 514 -12.26 27.91 12.69
CA ASP A 514 -11.09 27.51 11.89
C ASP A 514 -9.81 27.37 12.75
N GLU A 515 -9.97 26.95 14.01
CA GLU A 515 -8.88 26.64 14.93
C GLU A 515 -8.77 25.13 15.16
N THR A 516 -7.54 24.63 15.19
CA THR A 516 -7.24 23.25 15.63
C THR A 516 -7.02 23.18 17.14
N PRO A 517 -7.03 21.99 17.75
CA PRO A 517 -6.62 21.79 19.14
C PRO A 517 -5.24 22.39 19.45
N GLY A 518 -4.29 22.28 18.51
CA GLY A 518 -2.97 22.89 18.60
C GLY A 518 -3.00 24.42 18.58
N CYS A 519 -3.84 25.04 17.74
CA CYS A 519 -4.04 26.49 17.73
C CYS A 519 -4.54 27.01 19.08
N ILE A 520 -5.52 26.33 19.69
CA ILE A 520 -6.03 26.70 21.02
C ILE A 520 -4.97 26.52 22.10
N ALA A 521 -4.22 25.41 22.07
CA ALA A 521 -3.13 25.18 23.03
C ALA A 521 -2.07 26.28 22.95
N LEU A 522 -1.72 26.70 21.74
CA LEU A 522 -0.76 27.78 21.49
C LEU A 522 -1.29 29.13 21.99
N SER A 523 -2.54 29.48 21.66
CA SER A 523 -3.15 30.76 22.06
C SER A 523 -3.33 30.89 23.58
N LEU A 524 -3.51 29.77 24.29
CA LEU A 524 -3.54 29.69 25.74
C LEU A 524 -2.15 29.64 26.39
N GLY A 525 -1.08 29.49 25.61
CA GLY A 525 0.30 29.34 26.10
C GLY A 525 0.58 27.98 26.76
N GLN A 526 -0.25 26.96 26.48
CA GLN A 526 -0.13 25.62 27.07
C GLN A 526 0.95 24.80 26.36
N LYS A 527 2.22 25.15 26.62
CA LYS A 527 3.38 24.59 25.90
C LYS A 527 3.41 23.06 25.87
N LYS A 528 3.16 22.39 27.00
CA LYS A 528 3.20 20.92 27.06
C LYS A 528 2.09 20.27 26.23
N ILE A 529 0.88 20.80 26.27
CA ILE A 529 -0.23 20.31 25.44
C ILE A 529 0.05 20.58 23.96
N TYR A 530 0.59 21.77 23.63
CA TYR A 530 0.99 22.10 22.28
C TYR A 530 2.01 21.11 21.72
N GLU A 531 3.05 20.78 22.49
CA GLU A 531 4.04 19.76 22.14
C GLU A 531 3.40 18.38 21.90
N MET A 532 2.42 17.98 22.73
CA MET A 532 1.68 16.73 22.52
C MET A 532 0.89 16.73 21.21
N MET A 533 0.33 17.87 20.79
CA MET A 533 -0.36 17.99 19.49
C MET A 533 0.61 17.87 18.33
N VAL A 534 1.78 18.53 18.42
CA VAL A 534 2.84 18.39 17.40
C VAL A 534 3.28 16.93 17.30
N GLU A 535 3.52 16.26 18.43
CA GLU A 535 3.91 14.85 18.43
C GLU A 535 2.81 13.93 17.90
N ALA A 536 1.54 14.25 18.15
CA ALA A 536 0.42 13.52 17.57
C ALA A 536 0.38 13.65 16.04
N GLY A 537 0.57 14.87 15.52
CA GLY A 537 0.68 15.10 14.09
C GLY A 537 1.84 14.35 13.45
N VAL A 538 3.04 14.44 14.05
CA VAL A 538 4.21 13.70 13.56
C VAL A 538 3.98 12.19 13.54
N ARG A 539 3.37 11.62 14.60
CA ARG A 539 3.02 10.20 14.63
C ARG A 539 2.01 9.84 13.54
N ALA A 540 1.01 10.69 13.30
CA ALA A 540 0.02 10.48 12.26
C ALA A 540 0.68 10.48 10.87
N GLU A 541 1.48 11.49 10.53
CA GLU A 541 2.17 11.58 9.24
C GLU A 541 3.11 10.39 9.00
N ILE A 542 3.89 9.98 10.02
CA ILE A 542 4.77 8.81 9.90
C ILE A 542 3.95 7.53 9.74
N LEU A 543 2.87 7.39 10.50
CA LEU A 543 1.98 6.24 10.37
C LEU A 543 1.38 6.19 8.97
N PHE A 544 0.83 7.29 8.45
CA PHE A 544 0.28 7.36 7.10
C PHE A 544 1.33 7.10 6.03
N ALA A 545 2.53 7.69 6.13
CA ALA A 545 3.62 7.40 5.20
C ALA A 545 4.07 5.93 5.23
N ARG A 546 4.04 5.28 6.40
CA ARG A 546 4.34 3.84 6.54
C ARG A 546 3.19 2.99 6.03
N LEU A 547 1.95 3.37 6.30
CA LEU A 547 0.76 2.73 5.75
C LEU A 547 0.80 2.82 4.22
N GLU A 548 1.05 4.00 3.63
CA GLU A 548 1.21 4.20 2.19
C GLU A 548 2.33 3.35 1.61
N ALA A 549 3.51 3.30 2.27
CA ALA A 549 4.60 2.42 1.87
C ALA A 549 4.25 0.92 1.96
N LEU A 550 3.27 0.55 2.79
CA LEU A 550 2.70 -0.78 2.91
C LEU A 550 1.45 -0.98 2.03
N GLY A 551 1.08 -0.01 1.20
CA GLY A 551 -0.11 -0.05 0.33
C GLY A 551 -1.44 0.28 1.02
N MET A 552 -1.40 0.87 2.22
CA MET A 552 -2.51 1.14 3.13
C MET A 552 -2.81 2.65 3.34
N GLY A 553 -2.20 3.55 2.55
CA GLY A 553 -2.04 4.99 2.86
C GLY A 553 -3.30 5.87 2.81
N ASP A 554 -4.29 5.57 1.96
CA ASP A 554 -5.48 6.42 1.78
C ASP A 554 -6.65 6.00 2.69
N SER A 555 -6.39 5.42 3.87
CA SER A 555 -7.43 4.77 4.68
C SER A 555 -8.14 5.69 5.69
N ALA A 556 -8.20 7.02 5.48
CA ALA A 556 -8.75 7.95 6.46
C ALA A 556 -9.61 9.09 5.88
N GLU A 557 -10.56 8.78 5.00
CA GLU A 557 -11.79 9.59 4.88
C GLU A 557 -13.00 8.67 5.05
N VAL A 558 -13.80 8.95 6.08
CA VAL A 558 -15.05 8.24 6.38
C VAL A 558 -16.16 8.97 5.63
N GLU A 559 -16.67 8.38 4.55
CA GLU A 559 -17.90 8.86 3.90
C GLU A 559 -19.12 8.57 4.79
N GLU A 560 -19.77 9.62 5.32
CA GLU A 560 -21.18 9.56 5.69
C GLU A 560 -22.03 10.01 4.49
N ALA A 561 -23.02 9.18 4.13
CA ALA A 561 -23.90 9.38 3.00
C ALA A 561 -25.05 10.37 3.30
N GLU A 562 -25.17 11.45 2.53
CA GLU A 562 -26.23 11.72 1.54
C GLU A 562 -26.37 13.23 1.18
N GLU A 563 -26.71 13.44 -0.10
CA GLU A 563 -27.16 14.66 -0.81
C GLU A 563 -26.09 15.60 -1.41
N ASP A 564 -26.00 15.54 -2.75
CA ASP A 564 -25.45 16.51 -3.71
C ASP A 564 -24.87 17.80 -3.10
N ASP A 565 -23.56 17.83 -2.86
CA ASP A 565 -22.68 18.98 -3.08
C ASP A 565 -21.21 18.54 -2.93
N GLU A 566 -20.37 19.00 -3.88
CA GLU A 566 -18.92 18.77 -4.03
C GLU A 566 -18.12 18.49 -2.72
N ILE A 567 -17.42 17.35 -2.63
CA ILE A 567 -16.36 17.13 -1.63
C ILE A 567 -14.99 17.22 -2.32
N ARG A 568 -14.26 18.25 -1.92
CA ARG A 568 -12.86 18.58 -2.22
C ARG A 568 -12.05 18.14 -1.01
N GLU A 569 -10.81 17.69 -1.21
CA GLU A 569 -9.82 17.67 -0.13
C GLU A 569 -9.74 19.07 0.49
N GLU A 570 -10.07 19.17 1.79
CA GLU A 570 -10.09 20.44 2.51
C GLU A 570 -8.66 20.88 2.87
N GLN A 571 -8.13 21.80 2.08
CA GLN A 571 -7.27 22.89 2.58
C GLN A 571 -8.15 24.13 2.88
N PRO A 572 -7.77 25.02 3.81
CA PRO A 572 -8.70 25.92 4.49
C PRO A 572 -9.40 26.93 3.55
N ALA A 573 -10.73 26.86 3.61
CA ALA A 573 -11.76 27.88 3.35
C ALA A 573 -11.51 28.98 2.29
N ALA A 574 -12.12 28.82 1.11
CA ALA A 574 -12.56 29.95 0.27
C ALA A 574 -14.10 29.94 0.13
N LYS A 575 -14.75 31.00 0.64
CA LYS A 575 -16.22 31.18 0.65
C LYS A 575 -16.81 31.26 -0.76
N LYS A 576 -17.79 30.39 -1.07
CA LYS A 576 -18.65 30.50 -2.28
C LYS A 576 -19.69 31.62 -2.11
N GLN A 577 -19.84 32.47 -3.14
CA GLN A 577 -20.90 33.46 -3.26
C GLN A 577 -21.84 33.09 -4.42
N LYS A 578 -23.15 32.95 -4.12
CA LYS A 578 -24.21 32.54 -5.06
C LYS A 578 -24.36 33.46 -6.28
N VAL A 579 -24.43 32.88 -7.47
CA VAL A 579 -25.05 33.49 -8.66
C VAL A 579 -26.01 32.48 -9.30
N SER A 580 -27.18 32.96 -9.68
CA SER A 580 -28.38 32.24 -10.11
C SER A 580 -28.30 31.61 -11.50
N GLU A 581 -29.01 30.50 -11.66
CA GLU A 581 -29.26 29.73 -12.89
C GLU A 581 -30.03 30.51 -13.96
N GLU A 582 -29.65 30.34 -15.23
CA GLU A 582 -30.60 30.14 -16.35
C GLU A 582 -29.91 29.53 -17.59
N ASP A 583 -30.63 28.58 -18.20
CA ASP A 583 -30.56 28.05 -19.57
C ASP A 583 -29.59 26.90 -19.95
N ALA A 584 -30.18 25.70 -19.99
CA ALA A 584 -29.67 24.51 -20.67
C ALA A 584 -29.98 24.51 -22.18
N LYS A 585 -29.03 24.03 -23.01
CA LYS A 585 -29.30 23.27 -24.25
C LYS A 585 -28.07 22.57 -24.90
N ALA A 586 -28.21 21.26 -25.05
CA ALA A 586 -27.84 20.34 -26.16
C ALA A 586 -26.38 20.19 -26.66
N VAL A 587 -25.75 19.10 -26.18
CA VAL A 587 -24.77 18.15 -26.75
C VAL A 587 -24.12 18.44 -28.12
N GLU A 588 -22.79 18.59 -28.10
CA GLU A 588 -21.87 18.11 -29.15
C GLU A 588 -20.53 17.66 -28.51
N GLN A 589 -19.98 16.53 -28.97
CA GLN A 589 -18.75 15.91 -28.47
C GLN A 589 -17.53 16.82 -28.61
N VAL A 590 -16.93 17.21 -27.49
CA VAL A 590 -15.53 17.65 -27.37
C VAL A 590 -15.02 17.09 -26.05
N VAL A 591 -13.81 16.54 -26.03
CA VAL A 591 -13.12 16.16 -24.80
C VAL A 591 -12.95 17.44 -23.98
N GLU A 592 -13.80 17.67 -22.98
CA GLU A 592 -13.61 18.76 -22.04
C GLU A 592 -12.45 18.38 -21.10
N GLU A 593 -11.32 19.06 -21.24
CA GLU A 593 -10.33 19.18 -20.16
C GLU A 593 -11.08 19.68 -18.93
N GLN A 594 -11.04 18.93 -17.82
CA GLN A 594 -11.51 19.45 -16.53
C GLN A 594 -10.77 20.75 -16.24
N VAL A 595 -11.48 21.87 -16.28
CA VAL A 595 -10.97 23.16 -15.85
C VAL A 595 -10.97 23.13 -14.32
N LEU A 596 -9.81 22.89 -13.73
CA LEU A 596 -9.65 23.01 -12.27
C LEU A 596 -9.92 24.47 -11.86
N ASP A 597 -10.71 24.66 -10.81
CA ASP A 597 -10.91 25.98 -10.17
C ASP A 597 -9.59 26.50 -9.56
N ASP A 598 -8.73 25.57 -9.11
CA ASP A 598 -7.42 25.86 -8.55
C ASP A 598 -6.34 25.01 -9.25
N VAL A 599 -5.56 25.63 -10.14
CA VAL A 599 -4.51 24.94 -10.91
C VAL A 599 -3.31 24.52 -10.07
N SER A 600 -3.14 25.05 -8.84
CA SER A 600 -2.00 24.69 -7.98
C SER A 600 -2.13 23.31 -7.34
N LEU A 601 -3.31 22.68 -7.42
CA LEU A 601 -3.58 21.36 -6.85
C LEU A 601 -3.02 20.20 -7.69
N ASP A 602 -2.68 20.45 -8.96
CA ASP A 602 -2.04 19.45 -9.82
C ASP A 602 -0.87 20.08 -10.58
N ASN A 603 0.30 19.45 -10.48
CA ASN A 603 1.52 19.94 -11.12
C ASN A 603 1.33 20.09 -12.64
N ARG A 604 0.62 19.18 -13.30
CA ARG A 604 0.44 19.23 -14.77
C ARG A 604 -0.51 20.35 -15.17
N ALA A 605 -1.55 20.60 -14.39
CA ALA A 605 -2.45 21.73 -14.58
C ALA A 605 -1.71 23.05 -14.39
N TYR A 606 -0.92 23.19 -13.32
CA TYR A 606 -0.05 24.35 -13.10
C TYR A 606 0.88 24.59 -14.30
N LEU A 607 1.57 23.56 -14.81
CA LEU A 607 2.49 23.68 -15.95
C LEU A 607 1.82 24.06 -17.28
N LYS A 608 0.49 23.89 -17.39
CA LYS A 608 -0.32 24.36 -18.53
C LYS A 608 -0.92 25.75 -18.31
N SER A 609 -0.93 26.23 -17.07
CA SER A 609 -1.61 27.45 -16.66
C SER A 609 -0.93 28.72 -17.19
N GLN A 610 -1.67 29.83 -17.19
CA GLN A 610 -1.13 31.15 -17.55
C GLN A 610 -0.62 31.92 -16.33
N LEU A 611 0.71 32.10 -16.25
CA LEU A 611 1.38 32.93 -15.26
C LEU A 611 1.26 34.42 -15.54
N ARG A 612 1.11 35.21 -14.48
CA ARG A 612 1.05 36.68 -14.51
C ARG A 612 2.14 37.27 -13.62
N TYR A 613 3.13 37.90 -14.23
CA TYR A 613 4.13 38.69 -13.51
C TYR A 613 3.62 40.10 -13.24
N GLN A 614 3.53 40.46 -11.96
CA GLN A 614 3.25 41.81 -11.51
C GLN A 614 4.45 42.35 -10.69
N PRO A 615 4.55 43.67 -10.44
CA PRO A 615 5.59 44.19 -9.56
C PRO A 615 5.50 43.52 -8.17
N GLY A 616 6.54 42.77 -7.80
CA GLY A 616 6.66 42.13 -6.49
C GLY A 616 5.99 40.77 -6.33
N ILE A 617 5.25 40.26 -7.34
CA ILE A 617 4.53 38.99 -7.23
C ILE A 617 4.40 38.26 -8.56
N LEU A 618 4.53 36.93 -8.51
CA LEU A 618 4.18 36.01 -9.59
C LEU A 618 2.89 35.26 -9.22
N LEU A 619 1.89 35.32 -10.09
CA LEU A 619 0.61 34.64 -9.90
C LEU A 619 0.43 33.53 -10.94
N ASP A 620 -0.24 32.44 -10.56
CA ASP A 620 -0.76 31.44 -11.50
C ASP A 620 -2.11 31.88 -12.11
N GLU A 621 -2.74 30.98 -12.87
CA GLU A 621 -4.01 31.28 -13.53
C GLU A 621 -5.16 31.50 -12.53
N SER A 622 -5.13 30.79 -11.40
CA SER A 622 -6.13 30.80 -10.32
C SER A 622 -5.89 31.88 -9.25
N ASP A 623 -4.99 32.83 -9.51
CA ASP A 623 -4.58 33.90 -8.58
C ASP A 623 -3.82 33.40 -7.33
N ASN A 624 -3.25 32.19 -7.33
CA ASN A 624 -2.31 31.80 -6.28
C ASN A 624 -0.98 32.52 -6.46
N ALA A 625 -0.39 32.97 -5.35
CA ALA A 625 0.96 33.52 -5.36
C ALA A 625 1.98 32.38 -5.46
N VAL A 626 2.63 32.29 -6.61
CA VAL A 626 3.71 31.33 -6.88
C VAL A 626 4.99 31.74 -6.16
N MET A 627 5.29 33.04 -6.13
CA MET A 627 6.46 33.63 -5.46
C MET A 627 6.24 35.12 -5.23
N MET A 628 6.82 35.68 -4.16
CA MET A 628 6.72 37.11 -3.82
C MET A 628 8.05 37.73 -3.40
N ASP A 629 8.19 39.04 -3.56
CA ASP A 629 9.45 39.75 -3.27
C ASP A 629 9.83 39.83 -1.78
N TRP A 630 8.87 39.66 -0.87
CA TRP A 630 9.15 39.65 0.58
C TRP A 630 10.10 38.50 0.98
N GLU A 631 10.16 37.45 0.17
CA GLU A 631 11.04 36.28 0.35
C GLU A 631 12.51 36.58 0.04
N THR A 632 12.82 37.75 -0.52
CA THR A 632 14.18 38.13 -0.95
C THR A 632 15.23 37.94 0.13
N GLN A 633 14.94 38.31 1.38
CA GLN A 633 15.91 38.15 2.48
C GLN A 633 16.15 36.68 2.84
N ILE A 634 15.12 35.85 2.75
CA ILE A 634 15.19 34.40 3.00
C ILE A 634 16.04 33.74 1.91
N MET A 635 15.78 34.07 0.64
CA MET A 635 16.52 33.53 -0.51
C MET A 635 17.98 33.96 -0.52
N GLN A 636 18.28 35.20 -0.12
CA GLN A 636 19.65 35.66 0.10
C GLN A 636 20.34 34.85 1.20
N ARG A 637 19.63 34.62 2.31
CA ARG A 637 20.19 33.84 3.42
C ARG A 637 20.48 32.40 3.04
N HIS A 638 19.62 31.75 2.24
CA HIS A 638 19.88 30.43 1.67
C HIS A 638 21.16 30.40 0.82
N ALA A 639 21.32 31.36 -0.08
CA ALA A 639 22.54 31.45 -0.88
C ALA A 639 23.80 31.63 0.00
N GLU A 640 23.73 32.46 1.05
CA GLU A 640 24.83 32.66 1.99
C GLU A 640 25.22 31.40 2.77
N THR A 641 24.22 30.64 3.27
CA THR A 641 24.46 29.46 4.11
C THR A 641 24.95 28.27 3.29
N LEU A 642 24.38 28.07 2.10
CA LEU A 642 24.73 26.98 1.19
C LEU A 642 26.04 27.26 0.43
N ILE A 643 26.36 28.53 0.13
CA ILE A 643 27.51 28.93 -0.70
C ILE A 643 28.45 29.88 0.07
N PRO A 644 29.14 29.38 1.11
CA PRO A 644 29.98 30.22 1.98
C PRO A 644 31.28 30.71 1.32
N LYS A 645 31.60 30.25 0.10
CA LYS A 645 32.82 30.60 -0.64
C LYS A 645 32.58 30.54 -2.16
N ALA A 646 33.39 31.29 -2.90
CA ALA A 646 33.38 31.27 -4.36
C ALA A 646 33.83 29.93 -4.95
N GLY A 647 33.41 29.67 -6.18
CA GLY A 647 33.86 28.54 -7.00
C GLY A 647 33.10 27.23 -6.79
N LEU A 648 32.04 27.21 -5.98
CA LEU A 648 31.20 26.03 -5.80
C LEU A 648 30.36 25.73 -7.04
N ARG A 649 30.07 24.45 -7.28
CA ARG A 649 29.12 23.97 -8.29
C ARG A 649 27.75 23.86 -7.64
N THR A 650 26.75 24.52 -8.22
CA THR A 650 25.46 24.74 -7.57
C THR A 650 24.31 24.32 -8.45
N MET A 651 23.17 23.98 -7.85
CA MET A 651 21.92 23.72 -8.55
C MET A 651 20.75 24.35 -7.80
N ASN A 652 19.82 24.90 -8.54
CA ASN A 652 18.49 25.24 -8.08
C ASN A 652 17.44 24.46 -8.90
N VAL A 653 16.39 23.99 -8.22
CA VAL A 653 15.21 23.36 -8.80
C VAL A 653 14.00 24.23 -8.50
N GLY A 654 13.49 24.90 -9.53
CA GLY A 654 12.45 25.93 -9.45
C GLY A 654 13.03 27.34 -9.53
N HIS A 655 12.75 28.07 -10.62
CA HIS A 655 13.29 29.42 -10.84
C HIS A 655 12.32 30.52 -10.38
N GLY A 656 11.03 30.39 -10.72
CA GLY A 656 9.99 31.36 -10.35
C GLY A 656 10.28 32.80 -10.83
N MET A 657 10.60 33.68 -9.88
CA MET A 657 11.02 35.07 -10.14
C MET A 657 12.54 35.26 -10.29
N GLY A 658 13.34 34.22 -10.06
CA GLY A 658 14.79 34.22 -10.15
C GLY A 658 15.50 34.86 -8.95
N ILE A 659 14.81 34.98 -7.81
CA ILE A 659 15.33 35.65 -6.60
C ILE A 659 16.53 34.87 -6.05
N VAL A 660 16.36 33.57 -5.82
CA VAL A 660 17.44 32.73 -5.27
C VAL A 660 18.58 32.54 -6.25
N ASP A 661 18.31 32.33 -7.55
CA ASP A 661 19.39 32.20 -8.55
C ASP A 661 20.20 33.49 -8.67
N THR A 662 19.55 34.66 -8.54
CA THR A 662 20.24 35.95 -8.52
C THR A 662 21.13 36.05 -7.28
N ALA A 663 20.62 35.64 -6.12
CA ALA A 663 21.40 35.59 -4.89
C ALA A 663 22.60 34.64 -5.02
N ILE A 664 22.40 33.42 -5.51
CA ILE A 664 23.45 32.40 -5.75
C ILE A 664 24.59 32.98 -6.61
N LEU A 665 24.26 33.69 -7.70
CA LEU A 665 25.28 34.27 -8.58
C LEU A 665 26.13 35.36 -7.90
N THR A 666 25.66 36.00 -6.82
CA THR A 666 26.48 36.96 -6.06
C THR A 666 27.62 36.29 -5.28
N HIS A 667 27.58 34.96 -5.13
CA HIS A 667 28.61 34.16 -4.46
C HIS A 667 29.64 33.56 -5.42
N ASP A 668 29.67 34.00 -6.69
CA ASP A 668 30.63 33.59 -7.72
C ASP A 668 30.77 32.05 -7.87
N PRO A 669 29.67 31.30 -8.12
CA PRO A 669 29.75 29.87 -8.36
C PRO A 669 30.52 29.57 -9.67
N SER A 670 31.27 28.47 -9.67
CA SER A 670 31.99 28.03 -10.88
C SER A 670 31.02 27.51 -11.95
N GLU A 671 29.89 26.96 -11.51
CA GLU A 671 28.80 26.45 -12.33
C GLU A 671 27.49 26.56 -11.53
N HIS A 672 26.41 26.89 -12.21
CA HIS A 672 25.07 26.99 -11.64
C HIS A 672 24.03 26.37 -12.59
N HIS A 673 23.40 25.28 -12.14
CA HIS A 673 22.32 24.64 -12.86
C HIS A 673 20.97 25.18 -12.40
N ILE A 674 20.09 25.50 -13.34
CA ILE A 674 18.70 25.88 -13.06
C ILE A 674 17.81 24.86 -13.77
N ILE A 675 17.02 24.11 -13.01
CA ILE A 675 15.98 23.24 -13.54
C ILE A 675 14.65 23.95 -13.36
N GLU A 676 13.94 24.17 -14.46
CA GLU A 676 12.64 24.83 -14.46
C GLU A 676 11.71 24.05 -15.40
N ALA A 677 10.44 23.94 -15.06
CA ALA A 677 9.48 23.14 -15.80
C ALA A 677 8.46 24.01 -16.55
N HIS A 678 8.19 25.23 -16.09
CA HIS A 678 7.11 26.05 -16.60
C HIS A 678 7.49 26.80 -17.89
N PRO A 679 6.78 26.62 -19.02
CA PRO A 679 7.13 27.21 -20.31
C PRO A 679 7.26 28.75 -20.31
N GLN A 680 6.38 29.46 -19.61
CA GLN A 680 6.47 30.92 -19.51
C GLN A 680 7.66 31.42 -18.68
N VAL A 681 8.14 30.64 -17.72
CA VAL A 681 9.36 30.98 -16.96
C VAL A 681 10.59 30.82 -17.87
N HIS A 682 10.62 29.80 -18.74
CA HIS A 682 11.64 29.66 -19.78
C HIS A 682 11.70 30.85 -20.73
N GLN A 683 10.53 31.31 -21.19
CA GLN A 683 10.46 32.50 -22.04
C GLN A 683 11.10 33.70 -21.33
N ARG A 684 10.77 33.92 -20.06
CA ARG A 684 11.31 35.03 -19.27
C ARG A 684 12.81 34.90 -19.01
N LEU A 685 13.30 33.68 -18.73
CA LEU A 685 14.73 33.37 -18.61
C LEU A 685 15.50 33.78 -19.86
N ARG A 686 14.95 33.53 -21.07
CA ARG A 686 15.53 33.98 -22.35
C ARG A 686 15.51 35.50 -22.47
N GLU A 687 14.38 36.14 -22.20
CA GLU A 687 14.21 37.59 -22.30
C GLU A 687 15.15 38.37 -21.36
N GLN A 688 15.44 37.82 -20.18
CA GLN A 688 16.36 38.40 -19.20
C GLN A 688 17.83 38.03 -19.42
N GLY A 689 18.14 37.23 -20.45
CA GLY A 689 19.52 36.85 -20.80
C GLY A 689 20.16 35.84 -19.86
N TRP A 690 19.38 35.01 -19.14
CA TRP A 690 19.93 33.96 -18.27
C TRP A 690 20.66 32.87 -19.05
N TYR A 691 20.18 32.55 -20.26
CA TYR A 691 20.83 31.58 -21.16
C TYR A 691 22.21 32.05 -21.66
N ASP A 692 22.48 33.36 -21.60
CA ASP A 692 23.73 33.95 -22.08
C ASP A 692 24.79 34.08 -20.96
N LYS A 693 24.43 33.75 -19.71
CA LYS A 693 25.35 33.83 -18.56
C LYS A 693 26.37 32.67 -18.65
N PRO A 694 27.69 32.97 -18.59
CA PRO A 694 28.74 31.99 -18.92
C PRO A 694 28.86 30.82 -17.94
N ASN A 695 28.42 30.99 -16.69
CA ASN A 695 28.47 29.97 -15.63
C ASN A 695 27.09 29.36 -15.32
N VAL A 696 26.06 29.64 -16.11
CA VAL A 696 24.70 29.14 -15.90
C VAL A 696 24.32 28.10 -16.94
N LYS A 697 23.69 27.01 -16.51
CA LYS A 697 23.13 25.96 -17.36
C LYS A 697 21.66 25.76 -17.05
N ILE A 698 20.80 26.06 -18.00
CA ILE A 698 19.35 25.92 -17.85
C ILE A 698 18.92 24.57 -18.42
N HIS A 699 18.12 23.84 -17.66
CA HIS A 699 17.47 22.60 -18.07
C HIS A 699 15.97 22.83 -18.13
N GLU A 700 15.38 22.58 -19.30
CA GLU A 700 13.95 22.78 -19.55
C GLU A 700 13.20 21.47 -19.34
N GLY A 701 12.31 21.45 -18.36
CA GLY A 701 11.48 20.30 -18.01
C GLY A 701 11.43 20.01 -16.52
N ARG A 702 10.62 19.03 -16.17
CA ARG A 702 10.45 18.56 -14.80
C ARG A 702 11.76 17.98 -14.26
N TRP A 703 12.03 18.20 -12.99
CA TRP A 703 13.26 17.70 -12.36
C TRP A 703 13.30 16.17 -12.36
N GLN A 704 12.14 15.51 -12.25
CA GLN A 704 11.99 14.06 -12.37
C GLN A 704 12.53 13.50 -13.70
N ASP A 705 12.47 14.30 -14.77
CA ASP A 705 12.96 13.92 -16.11
C ASP A 705 14.42 14.31 -16.36
N ILE A 706 14.95 15.27 -15.59
CA ILE A 706 16.27 15.88 -15.81
C ILE A 706 17.33 15.28 -14.88
N LEU A 707 17.03 15.13 -13.59
CA LEU A 707 18.00 14.65 -12.60
C LEU A 707 18.56 13.25 -12.92
N PRO A 708 17.78 12.25 -13.38
CA PRO A 708 18.35 10.96 -13.79
C PRO A 708 19.46 11.09 -14.84
N LYS A 709 19.28 11.99 -15.82
CA LYS A 709 20.26 12.23 -16.89
C LYS A 709 21.53 12.89 -16.37
N LEU A 710 21.42 13.77 -15.36
CA LEU A 710 22.58 14.40 -14.72
C LEU A 710 23.36 13.40 -13.86
N ILE A 711 22.66 12.49 -13.20
CA ILE A 711 23.28 11.37 -12.46
C ILE A 711 24.05 10.46 -13.43
N GLU A 712 23.45 10.07 -14.56
CA GLU A 712 24.12 9.27 -15.60
C GLU A 712 25.37 9.97 -16.17
N GLN A 713 25.35 11.30 -16.24
CA GLN A 713 26.49 12.10 -16.68
C GLN A 713 27.58 12.27 -15.60
N GLY A 714 27.36 11.78 -14.38
CA GLY A 714 28.28 11.89 -13.26
C GLY A 714 28.41 13.31 -12.72
N VAL A 715 27.33 14.10 -12.77
CA VAL A 715 27.30 15.44 -12.18
C VAL A 715 27.41 15.32 -10.65
N VAL A 716 28.25 16.17 -10.05
CA VAL A 716 28.44 16.27 -8.60
C VAL A 716 28.46 17.74 -8.20
N LEU A 717 27.68 18.11 -7.20
CA LEU A 717 27.37 19.48 -6.83
C LEU A 717 27.76 19.78 -5.38
N ASP A 718 28.28 20.96 -5.12
CA ASP A 718 28.65 21.40 -3.77
C ASP A 718 27.46 22.01 -3.01
N ALA A 719 26.47 22.55 -3.73
CA ALA A 719 25.24 23.07 -3.13
C ALA A 719 24.01 22.80 -3.99
N ILE A 720 22.90 22.39 -3.37
CA ILE A 720 21.61 22.16 -4.03
C ILE A 720 20.53 22.94 -3.29
N TYR A 721 19.69 23.66 -4.03
CA TYR A 721 18.51 24.37 -3.53
C TYR A 721 17.24 23.87 -4.24
N TYR A 722 16.14 23.76 -3.50
CA TYR A 722 14.84 23.29 -4.00
C TYR A 722 13.71 24.25 -3.60
N ASP A 723 12.98 24.76 -4.58
CA ASP A 723 11.91 25.76 -4.42
C ASP A 723 10.89 25.63 -5.57
N THR A 724 10.20 24.51 -5.59
CA THR A 724 9.18 24.19 -6.59
C THR A 724 7.79 24.63 -6.15
N PHE A 725 6.91 24.87 -7.13
CA PHE A 725 5.50 25.19 -6.90
C PHE A 725 4.59 24.08 -7.41
N ALA A 726 3.42 23.91 -6.79
CA ALA A 726 2.45 22.84 -7.09
C ALA A 726 3.07 21.44 -7.00
N GLU A 727 3.83 21.20 -5.92
CA GLU A 727 4.35 19.88 -5.52
C GLU A 727 4.11 19.70 -4.01
N ASP A 728 3.81 18.47 -3.59
CA ASP A 728 3.50 18.11 -2.21
C ASP A 728 4.77 17.70 -1.42
N TYR A 729 4.60 17.33 -0.15
CA TYR A 729 5.72 16.85 0.67
C TYR A 729 6.35 15.55 0.12
N LYS A 730 5.57 14.70 -0.55
CA LYS A 730 6.05 13.45 -1.13
C LYS A 730 7.09 13.72 -2.22
N ALA A 731 6.86 14.73 -3.06
CA ALA A 731 7.82 15.18 -4.06
C ALA A 731 9.15 15.67 -3.42
N LEU A 732 9.07 16.47 -2.34
CA LEU A 732 10.26 16.92 -1.60
C LEU A 732 11.04 15.73 -1.02
N LYS A 733 10.32 14.76 -0.45
CA LYS A 733 10.91 13.52 0.09
C LYS A 733 11.61 12.69 -0.96
N GLU A 734 10.97 12.45 -2.10
CA GLU A 734 11.57 11.77 -3.24
C GLU A 734 12.84 12.51 -3.70
N PHE A 735 12.76 13.84 -3.81
CA PHE A 735 13.87 14.67 -4.25
C PHE A 735 15.12 14.48 -3.37
N PHE A 736 15.00 14.61 -2.04
CA PHE A 736 16.17 14.47 -1.18
C PHE A 736 16.61 13.03 -0.96
N ALA A 737 15.69 12.06 -0.92
CA ALA A 737 16.02 10.66 -0.64
C ALA A 737 16.68 9.95 -1.83
N GLU A 738 16.29 10.30 -3.06
CA GLU A 738 16.77 9.61 -4.26
C GLU A 738 17.82 10.44 -5.03
N TYR A 739 17.61 11.75 -5.18
CA TYR A 739 18.39 12.56 -6.11
C TYR A 739 19.45 13.43 -5.45
N VAL A 740 19.16 14.07 -4.32
CA VAL A 740 20.17 14.84 -3.58
C VAL A 740 21.29 13.92 -3.10
N VAL A 741 20.97 12.74 -2.57
CA VAL A 741 21.97 11.73 -2.16
C VAL A 741 22.92 11.37 -3.31
N ALA A 742 22.40 11.28 -4.54
CA ALA A 742 23.19 10.89 -5.71
C ALA A 742 24.04 12.04 -6.30
N LEU A 743 23.57 13.28 -6.19
CA LEU A 743 24.19 14.45 -6.85
C LEU A 743 25.06 15.30 -5.91
N LEU A 744 24.82 15.26 -4.59
CA LEU A 744 25.52 16.11 -3.64
C LEU A 744 26.92 15.57 -3.33
N ALA A 745 27.91 16.46 -3.35
CA ALA A 745 29.26 16.16 -2.91
C ALA A 745 29.29 15.78 -1.43
N LYS A 746 30.29 15.00 -1.02
CA LYS A 746 30.45 14.53 0.37
C LYS A 746 30.42 15.66 1.41
N ASP A 747 31.02 16.81 1.10
CA ASP A 747 31.06 17.99 1.97
C ASP A 747 30.07 19.08 1.50
N GLY A 748 29.14 18.70 0.61
CA GLY A 748 28.14 19.60 0.04
C GLY A 748 26.99 19.90 1.00
N LYS A 749 26.20 20.91 0.64
CA LYS A 749 25.03 21.36 1.42
C LYS A 749 23.75 21.34 0.59
N PHE A 750 22.66 20.90 1.19
CA PHE A 750 21.33 20.95 0.61
C PHE A 750 20.43 21.88 1.44
N GLY A 751 19.60 22.69 0.80
CA GLY A 751 18.54 23.46 1.44
C GLY A 751 17.30 23.52 0.55
N TRP A 752 16.16 23.86 1.14
CA TRP A 752 14.91 24.04 0.39
C TRP A 752 14.09 25.20 0.97
N TYR A 753 13.10 25.68 0.21
CA TYR A 753 12.09 26.59 0.73
C TYR A 753 11.11 25.84 1.65
N ASN A 754 11.27 26.01 2.96
CA ASN A 754 10.45 25.35 3.96
C ASN A 754 9.14 26.12 4.18
N GLY A 755 8.18 25.93 3.28
CA GLY A 755 6.85 26.56 3.29
C GLY A 755 5.67 25.64 3.62
N LEU A 756 5.90 24.34 3.80
CA LEU A 756 4.82 23.37 4.03
C LEU A 756 4.09 23.63 5.34
N GLY A 757 2.77 23.84 5.26
CA GLY A 757 1.92 24.17 6.41
C GLY A 757 2.18 25.55 7.01
N ALA A 758 2.85 26.47 6.31
CA ALA A 758 3.18 27.80 6.83
C ALA A 758 1.98 28.76 6.93
N ASP A 759 0.80 28.31 6.49
CA ASP A 759 -0.50 28.93 6.75
C ASP A 759 -1.03 28.64 8.16
N ARG A 760 -0.38 27.74 8.93
CA ARG A 760 -0.74 27.43 10.31
C ARG A 760 0.44 26.91 11.14
N GLN A 761 0.74 27.56 12.27
CA GLN A 761 1.90 27.23 13.11
C GLN A 761 2.02 25.75 13.51
N ILE A 762 0.91 25.09 13.88
CA ILE A 762 0.95 23.68 14.27
C ILE A 762 1.32 22.77 13.09
N CYS A 763 0.78 23.02 11.90
CA CYS A 763 1.09 22.25 10.69
C CYS A 763 2.55 22.46 10.28
N TYR A 764 3.01 23.71 10.32
CA TYR A 764 4.40 24.05 10.09
C TYR A 764 5.37 23.31 11.02
N ASP A 765 5.05 23.25 12.32
CA ASP A 765 5.87 22.55 13.32
C ASP A 765 5.87 21.02 13.11
N VAL A 766 4.73 20.45 12.69
CA VAL A 766 4.62 19.02 12.35
C VAL A 766 5.47 18.71 11.13
N TYR A 767 5.28 19.38 9.99
CA TYR A 767 6.02 19.10 8.77
C TYR A 767 7.52 19.42 8.90
N THR A 768 7.90 20.42 9.70
CA THR A 768 9.33 20.67 10.03
C THR A 768 9.96 19.43 10.69
N LYS A 769 9.28 18.81 11.66
CA LYS A 769 9.78 17.60 12.34
C LYS A 769 9.74 16.37 11.44
N VAL A 770 8.69 16.20 10.65
CA VAL A 770 8.58 15.08 9.69
C VAL A 770 9.72 15.15 8.67
N ALA A 771 9.98 16.33 8.09
CA ALA A 771 11.10 16.57 7.19
C ALA A 771 12.45 16.25 7.83
N GLU A 772 12.69 16.74 9.06
CA GLU A 772 13.93 16.47 9.80
C GLU A 772 14.16 14.96 10.02
N MET A 773 13.10 14.21 10.35
CA MET A 773 13.18 12.76 10.55
C MET A 773 13.44 11.99 9.24
N ASP A 774 12.75 12.34 8.16
CA ASP A 774 12.94 11.70 6.86
C ASP A 774 14.31 12.04 6.25
N LEU A 775 14.82 13.26 6.45
CA LEU A 775 16.17 13.65 6.06
C LEU A 775 17.23 12.84 6.82
N TYR A 776 17.02 12.61 8.11
CA TYR A 776 17.89 11.75 8.89
C TYR A 776 17.88 10.30 8.39
N GLU A 777 16.70 9.77 8.03
CA GLU A 777 16.56 8.45 7.39
C GLU A 777 17.29 8.39 6.04
N ALA A 778 17.27 9.48 5.27
CA ALA A 778 18.02 9.63 4.01
C ALA A 778 19.54 9.88 4.21
N GLY A 779 20.02 10.00 5.44
CA GLY A 779 21.44 10.16 5.76
C GLY A 779 21.92 11.61 5.91
N PHE A 780 21.04 12.56 6.23
CA PHE A 780 21.37 13.97 6.47
C PHE A 780 21.14 14.39 7.93
N ASP A 781 22.06 15.19 8.47
CA ASP A 781 21.81 16.03 9.65
C ASP A 781 21.28 17.39 9.19
N THR A 782 20.25 17.89 9.86
CA THR A 782 19.60 19.18 9.57
C THR A 782 19.93 20.22 10.64
N GLU A 783 20.44 21.38 10.24
CA GLU A 783 20.55 22.57 11.08
C GLU A 783 19.49 23.59 10.69
N TRP A 784 18.77 24.14 11.68
CA TRP A 784 17.72 25.14 11.47
C TRP A 784 18.17 26.54 11.91
N GLU A 785 17.87 27.54 11.10
CA GLU A 785 18.02 28.96 11.45
C GLU A 785 16.66 29.67 11.38
N ASP A 786 16.22 30.25 12.50
CA ASP A 786 14.98 31.02 12.59
C ASP A 786 15.16 32.43 12.02
N ILE A 787 14.32 32.80 11.06
CA ILE A 787 14.29 34.11 10.41
C ILE A 787 12.90 34.74 10.63
N ASN A 788 12.85 35.91 11.25
CA ASN A 788 11.59 36.65 11.38
C ASN A 788 11.14 37.16 10.00
N VAL A 789 9.91 36.83 9.62
CA VAL A 789 9.31 37.40 8.40
C VAL A 789 8.89 38.86 8.63
N PRO A 790 8.65 39.66 7.59
CA PRO A 790 8.30 41.08 7.75
C PRO A 790 7.10 41.30 8.68
N SER A 791 7.26 42.20 9.65
CA SER A 791 6.20 42.50 10.62
C SER A 791 4.98 43.10 9.93
N GLY A 792 3.83 42.43 10.08
CA GLY A 792 2.57 42.83 9.45
C GLY A 792 2.31 42.19 8.09
N LEU A 793 2.99 41.10 7.72
CA LEU A 793 2.62 40.24 6.58
C LEU A 793 1.21 39.63 6.78
N HIS A 794 0.85 39.30 8.03
CA HIS A 794 -0.44 38.73 8.42
C HIS A 794 -1.59 39.70 8.17
N GLY A 795 -2.58 39.29 7.38
CA GLY A 795 -3.74 40.13 7.07
C GLY A 795 -3.40 41.42 6.32
N SER A 796 -2.22 41.48 5.69
CA SER A 796 -1.73 42.65 4.98
C SER A 796 -2.45 42.91 3.66
N ASP A 797 -2.43 44.17 3.20
CA ASP A 797 -2.81 44.52 1.83
C ASP A 797 -1.92 43.86 0.77
N GLN A 798 -0.80 43.22 1.15
CA GLN A 798 0.09 42.53 0.20
C GLN A 798 -0.53 41.25 -0.36
N TRP A 799 -1.47 40.63 0.36
CA TRP A 799 -2.26 39.48 -0.12
C TRP A 799 -3.44 39.91 -1.00
N LYS A 800 -3.64 41.21 -1.21
CA LYS A 800 -4.76 41.71 -2.01
C LYS A 800 -4.58 41.35 -3.48
N GLY A 801 -5.50 40.53 -3.98
CA GLY A 801 -5.44 40.02 -5.35
C GLY A 801 -4.79 38.64 -5.46
N THR A 802 -4.45 38.00 -4.33
CA THR A 802 -4.16 36.56 -4.30
C THR A 802 -5.41 35.79 -3.88
N ARG A 803 -5.51 34.52 -4.29
CA ARG A 803 -6.60 33.59 -3.92
C ARG A 803 -6.64 33.35 -2.42
N ARG A 804 -5.46 33.13 -1.82
CA ARG A 804 -5.23 32.97 -0.38
C ARG A 804 -3.80 33.37 0.01
N PRO A 805 -3.55 33.73 1.28
CA PRO A 805 -2.19 33.81 1.82
C PRO A 805 -1.57 32.40 1.90
N TYR A 806 -0.33 32.23 1.45
CA TYR A 806 0.42 30.97 1.64
C TYR A 806 1.32 31.00 2.88
N TRP A 807 1.40 32.13 3.57
CA TRP A 807 2.23 32.32 4.75
C TRP A 807 1.52 33.19 5.80
N THR A 808 1.37 32.67 7.03
CA THR A 808 0.67 33.36 8.13
C THR A 808 1.38 33.24 9.48
N ILE A 809 2.61 32.70 9.52
CA ILE A 809 3.41 32.54 10.74
C ILE A 809 4.56 33.57 10.85
N ASP A 810 5.04 33.83 12.07
CA ASP A 810 6.02 34.90 12.31
C ASP A 810 7.48 34.52 11.96
N VAL A 811 7.78 33.23 11.86
CA VAL A 811 9.15 32.72 11.73
C VAL A 811 9.25 31.74 10.57
N TYR A 812 10.18 32.01 9.66
CA TYR A 812 10.66 31.06 8.67
C TYR A 812 11.84 30.27 9.25
N ARG A 813 11.77 28.94 9.24
CA ARG A 813 12.88 28.06 9.62
C ARG A 813 13.67 27.66 8.39
N LEU A 814 14.91 28.15 8.30
CA LEU A 814 15.83 27.86 7.20
C LEU A 814 16.56 26.54 7.46
N PRO A 815 16.38 25.52 6.59
CA PRO A 815 17.11 24.26 6.70
C PRO A 815 18.47 24.31 6.00
N VAL A 816 19.50 23.81 6.69
CA VAL A 816 20.81 23.50 6.11
C VAL A 816 21.14 22.04 6.40
N ASN A 817 21.22 21.24 5.33
CA ASN A 817 21.40 19.79 5.43
C ASN A 817 22.79 19.39 5.00
N THR A 818 23.43 18.51 5.76
CA THR A 818 24.73 17.92 5.45
C THR A 818 24.69 16.43 5.72
N PHE A 819 25.48 15.62 4.99
CA PHE A 819 25.55 14.19 5.27
C PHE A 819 25.98 13.92 6.72
N VAL A 820 25.32 12.95 7.36
CA VAL A 820 25.66 12.49 8.72
C VAL A 820 27.12 12.04 8.76
N LYS A 821 27.84 12.44 9.81
CA LYS A 821 29.29 12.22 9.95
C LYS A 821 29.70 10.87 10.50
#